data_AF-A0AAD3TAT5-F1
#
_entry.id   AF-A0AAD3TAT5-F1
#
_cell.length_a   1.000
_cell.length_b   1.000
_cell.length_c   1.000
_cell.angle_alpha   90.00
_cell.angle_beta   90.00
_cell.angle_gamma   90.00
#
_symmetry.space_group_name_H-M   'P 1'
#
loop_
_entity.id
_entity.type
_entity.pdbx_description
1 polymer ?
#
loop_
_entity_poly.entity_id
_entity_poly.type
_entity_poly.pdbx_seq_one_letter_code
_entity_poly.pdbx_strand_id
1 'polypeptide(L)'
;MFGAATLVGFSEQTVDGATENLQTMYRLNVGGNYIPPTNDSAGMLRTWYDDTPYLYGANAGVTSSTSGDGNDAVVRWQKTAKYIAPEDVYRTWRSMGPDPNLTLHYNLTWQFQVDPNFMYLVRLHFCEHLYSKTNQRVFYIYINNQTVIPDGADVIAWAGAKDIPIYEDYAIFVPNGQGDAQIWLALHPKDQSDGDSPPEFYDAILNGLEIFKVNDGNKNLGGPNPVPSGAMLKAEESQRQAFEDDSTKPNLKMIGAASGAAAFGLAAVLCIAMYQKRNRYPRSKSGTSSWLPIYSTSHTQGNKSTTGGGSVASAQVSSDAAANCRHFSLAEIKMATKNFNESHVIGVGGFGKVYRGVIDGKTKVAIKRSNPSSEQGVHEFVTEIEMLSKLRHKHLVSLIGYCEEEGEMALVYDFMAHDREIHAIKPTATVQHLKGLVGEVAAIAFFSLIVLLVLFFIFSTYRHFSHRSVDQGEHGYHTGRKGLNALKKSDVPRYAIINTSKGFITVELFKDGSPEVVDEFINLCQKGYFKGMQFHRVIKNYVIQGGDIHSLGAQEEWTFRGKVYSQLDQSTKHEAFMVGTSKTKRDSKGFELFITTAPIPDLNEKLTLFGRVAKGQDVVQEIEEVDTDEHYQPKTPVGIMDVKLEHKI
;
A
#
# COMPACT_ATOMS: atom_id res chain seq x y z
N MET A 1 -24.46 10.05 28.61
CA MET A 1 -23.03 10.25 28.30
C MET A 1 -22.73 11.73 28.06
N PHE A 2 -23.67 12.46 27.46
CA PHE A 2 -23.60 13.91 27.26
C PHE A 2 -24.70 14.57 28.08
N GLY A 3 -24.39 15.73 28.65
CA GLY A 3 -25.36 16.60 29.33
C GLY A 3 -25.64 17.82 28.46
N ALA A 4 -26.00 18.92 29.10
CA ALA A 4 -26.09 20.23 28.46
C ALA A 4 -24.68 20.75 28.14
N ALA A 5 -24.46 21.20 26.89
CA ALA A 5 -23.21 21.79 26.43
C ALA A 5 -23.40 23.30 26.19
N THR A 6 -22.46 24.13 26.63
CA THR A 6 -22.56 25.59 26.48
C THR A 6 -22.33 26.01 25.03
N LEU A 7 -23.24 26.80 24.47
CA LEU A 7 -23.11 27.29 23.10
C LEU A 7 -21.97 28.32 23.00
N VAL A 8 -21.00 28.07 22.13
CA VAL A 8 -19.88 28.97 21.88
C VAL A 8 -20.43 30.33 21.39
N GLY A 9 -19.98 31.41 22.04
CA GLY A 9 -20.45 32.77 21.78
C GLY A 9 -21.71 33.19 22.54
N PHE A 10 -22.39 32.25 23.23
CA PHE A 10 -23.62 32.50 23.99
C PHE A 10 -23.59 31.74 25.32
N SER A 11 -22.90 32.29 26.33
CA SER A 11 -22.67 31.63 27.63
C SER A 11 -23.94 31.23 28.40
N GLU A 12 -25.09 31.84 28.11
CA GLU A 12 -26.38 31.52 28.74
C GLU A 12 -27.19 30.46 27.98
N GLN A 13 -26.78 30.08 26.77
CA GLN A 13 -27.47 29.09 25.96
C GLN A 13 -26.78 27.74 26.04
N THR A 14 -27.58 26.68 26.13
CA THR A 14 -27.08 25.31 26.14
C THR A 14 -27.78 24.45 25.10
N VAL A 15 -27.05 23.46 24.60
CA VAL A 15 -27.55 22.43 23.70
C VAL A 15 -27.58 21.11 24.47
N ASP A 16 -28.75 20.47 24.51
CA ASP A 16 -28.88 19.18 25.19
C ASP A 16 -28.31 18.06 24.30
N GLY A 17 -27.19 17.48 24.70
CA GLY A 17 -26.58 16.34 24.01
C GLY A 17 -27.21 14.99 24.39
N ALA A 18 -28.15 14.94 25.34
CA ALA A 18 -28.71 13.68 25.84
C ALA A 18 -29.79 13.09 24.92
N THR A 19 -30.51 13.93 24.17
CA THR A 19 -31.62 13.51 23.30
C THR A 19 -31.23 13.30 21.84
N GLU A 20 -30.04 13.76 21.46
CA GLU A 20 -29.57 13.77 20.08
C GLU A 20 -28.72 12.54 19.73
N ASN A 21 -28.68 12.19 18.44
CA ASN A 21 -27.77 11.21 17.87
C ASN A 21 -26.45 11.88 17.51
N LEU A 22 -25.35 11.22 17.88
CA LEU A 22 -24.01 11.76 17.73
C LEU A 22 -23.14 10.87 16.85
N GLN A 23 -22.37 11.48 15.96
CA GLN A 23 -21.26 10.83 15.25
C GLN A 23 -19.94 11.30 15.85
N THR A 24 -19.11 10.38 16.35
CA THR A 24 -17.74 10.73 16.76
C THR A 24 -16.92 11.11 15.53
N MET A 25 -16.38 12.33 15.53
CA MET A 25 -15.48 12.84 14.50
C MET A 25 -14.03 12.66 14.91
N TYR A 26 -13.70 13.05 16.15
CA TYR A 26 -12.34 13.00 16.69
C TYR A 26 -12.35 12.55 18.15
N ARG A 27 -11.32 11.81 18.57
CA ARG A 27 -11.10 11.37 19.95
C ARG A 27 -9.61 11.24 20.23
N LEU A 28 -9.06 12.15 21.02
CA LEU A 28 -7.63 12.36 21.19
C LEU A 28 -7.20 12.25 22.66
N ASN A 29 -6.09 11.54 22.87
CA ASN A 29 -5.30 11.56 24.08
C ASN A 29 -4.23 12.65 23.94
N VAL A 30 -4.44 13.82 24.55
CA VAL A 30 -3.63 15.02 24.29
C VAL A 30 -2.32 14.94 25.06
N GLY A 31 -1.21 15.04 24.33
CA GLY A 31 0.14 14.88 24.86
C GLY A 31 0.47 13.46 25.31
N GLY A 32 -0.40 12.50 25.00
CA GLY A 32 -0.23 11.09 25.33
C GLY A 32 -0.17 10.20 24.10
N ASN A 33 0.16 8.94 24.34
CA ASN A 33 0.20 7.93 23.28
C ASN A 33 -1.21 7.44 22.94
N TYR A 34 -1.33 6.80 21.79
CA TYR A 34 -2.56 6.09 21.41
C TYR A 34 -3.00 5.06 22.45
N ILE A 35 -4.31 4.97 22.64
CA ILE A 35 -4.95 4.01 23.53
C ILE A 35 -5.83 3.06 22.70
N PRO A 36 -5.50 1.76 22.65
CA PRO A 36 -6.30 0.78 21.93
C PRO A 36 -7.67 0.56 22.60
N PRO A 37 -8.69 0.11 21.86
CA PRO A 37 -10.00 -0.28 22.41
C PRO A 37 -9.93 -1.16 23.66
N THR A 38 -8.98 -2.10 23.70
CA THR A 38 -8.83 -3.04 24.82
C THR A 38 -8.37 -2.40 26.12
N ASN A 39 -7.83 -1.18 26.06
CA ASN A 39 -7.38 -0.41 27.22
C ASN A 39 -8.32 0.77 27.53
N ASP A 40 -9.43 0.91 26.81
CA ASP A 40 -10.44 1.91 27.12
C ASP A 40 -11.20 1.58 28.41
N SER A 41 -11.71 2.61 29.07
CA SER A 41 -12.40 2.44 30.34
C SER A 41 -13.76 1.75 30.19
N ALA A 42 -14.14 1.02 31.25
CA ALA A 42 -15.46 0.40 31.40
C ALA A 42 -15.92 -0.49 30.22
N GLY A 43 -14.99 -1.04 29.44
CA GLY A 43 -15.30 -1.91 28.32
C GLY A 43 -15.99 -1.19 27.15
N MET A 44 -15.85 0.14 27.06
CA MET A 44 -16.46 0.94 25.99
C MET A 44 -15.79 0.78 24.62
N LEU A 45 -14.58 0.19 24.58
CA LEU A 45 -13.86 -0.18 23.35
C LEU A 45 -13.65 1.00 22.39
N ARG A 46 -13.52 2.23 22.90
CA ARG A 46 -13.17 3.41 22.11
C ARG A 46 -11.67 3.45 21.87
N THR A 47 -11.29 4.03 20.73
CA THR A 47 -9.88 4.29 20.39
C THR A 47 -9.57 5.76 20.66
N TRP A 48 -8.45 6.04 21.33
CA TRP A 48 -7.94 7.40 21.51
C TRP A 48 -6.63 7.57 20.74
N TYR A 49 -6.52 8.62 19.93
CA TYR A 49 -5.37 8.90 19.07
C TYR A 49 -4.46 9.99 19.65
N ASP A 50 -3.21 10.04 19.21
CA ASP A 50 -2.30 11.16 19.49
C ASP A 50 -2.85 12.46 18.88
N ASP A 51 -2.66 13.58 19.57
CA ASP A 51 -3.11 14.91 19.14
C ASP A 51 -2.12 15.63 18.22
N THR A 52 -0.87 15.17 18.16
CA THR A 52 0.22 15.81 17.42
C THR A 52 -0.11 16.13 15.95
N PRO A 53 -0.79 15.25 15.17
CA PRO A 53 -1.08 15.53 13.77
C PRO A 53 -2.08 16.67 13.52
N TYR A 54 -2.78 17.12 14.56
CA TYR A 54 -3.80 18.16 14.46
C TYR A 54 -3.29 19.53 14.92
N LEU A 55 -2.07 19.58 15.44
CA LEU A 55 -1.46 20.83 15.86
C LEU A 55 -1.23 21.75 14.66
N TYR A 56 -1.65 22.99 14.80
CA TYR A 56 -1.43 24.02 13.81
C TYR A 56 -0.26 24.91 14.21
N GLY A 57 0.64 25.16 13.25
CA GLY A 57 1.81 26.02 13.43
C GLY A 57 3.04 25.28 13.96
N ALA A 58 4.12 26.03 14.18
CA ALA A 58 5.41 25.48 14.62
C ALA A 58 5.50 25.23 16.14
N ASN A 59 4.62 25.86 16.93
CA ASN A 59 4.68 25.82 18.38
C ASN A 59 3.78 24.72 18.94
N ALA A 60 4.33 23.50 18.99
CA ALA A 60 3.63 22.31 19.47
C ALA A 60 3.49 22.20 21.00
N GLY A 61 4.00 23.17 21.77
CA GLY A 61 4.00 23.12 23.23
C GLY A 61 4.88 21.99 23.80
N VAL A 62 4.59 21.56 25.03
CA VAL A 62 5.33 20.54 25.77
C VAL A 62 4.36 19.44 26.21
N THR A 63 4.71 18.18 25.95
CA THR A 63 3.97 17.03 26.47
C THR A 63 4.54 16.59 27.80
N SER A 64 3.70 16.09 28.70
CA SER A 64 4.10 15.64 30.03
C SER A 64 3.21 14.50 30.50
N SER A 65 3.73 13.69 31.42
CA SER A 65 3.03 12.52 31.95
C SER A 65 3.36 12.30 33.42
N THR A 66 2.47 11.63 34.15
CA THR A 66 2.72 11.22 35.54
C THR A 66 3.55 9.93 35.66
N SER A 67 3.78 9.21 34.55
CA SER A 67 4.26 7.81 34.54
C SER A 67 5.79 7.63 34.63
N GLY A 68 6.56 8.67 34.97
CA GLY A 68 8.03 8.66 34.88
C GLY A 68 8.81 8.98 36.17
N ASP A 69 8.19 9.58 37.18
CA ASP A 69 8.92 10.27 38.27
C ASP A 69 9.01 9.51 39.61
N GLY A 70 8.76 8.19 39.62
CA GLY A 70 8.87 7.37 40.84
C GLY A 70 7.81 7.64 41.91
N ASN A 71 6.94 8.64 41.70
CA ASN A 71 5.70 8.90 42.42
C ASN A 71 4.57 8.87 41.38
N ASP A 72 3.98 7.69 41.18
CA ASP A 72 2.89 7.51 40.23
C ASP A 72 1.65 8.27 40.74
N ALA A 73 1.48 9.52 40.29
CA ALA A 73 0.39 10.37 40.74
C ALA A 73 -0.94 9.71 40.34
N VAL A 74 -1.76 9.40 41.35
CA VAL A 74 -2.99 8.63 41.18
C VAL A 74 -4.14 9.55 40.79
N VAL A 75 -4.82 9.24 39.69
CA VAL A 75 -6.05 9.96 39.28
C VAL A 75 -7.17 9.68 40.29
N ARG A 76 -7.72 10.74 40.87
CA ARG A 76 -8.73 10.69 41.94
C ARG A 76 -10.14 10.97 41.39
N TRP A 77 -10.81 9.89 40.99
CA TRP A 77 -12.19 9.92 40.50
C TRP A 77 -13.21 10.34 41.57
N GLN A 78 -13.51 11.64 41.63
CA GLN A 78 -14.51 12.20 42.58
C GLN A 78 -15.71 12.82 41.86
N LYS A 79 -15.47 13.71 40.89
CA LYS A 79 -16.52 14.43 40.15
C LYS A 79 -16.94 13.73 38.87
N THR A 80 -16.00 13.04 38.23
CA THR A 80 -16.20 12.41 36.92
C THR A 80 -16.22 10.89 37.05
N ALA A 81 -17.14 10.24 36.33
CA ALA A 81 -17.24 8.79 36.31
C ALA A 81 -16.10 8.16 35.50
N LYS A 82 -15.60 7.00 35.96
CA LYS A 82 -14.45 6.30 35.36
C LYS A 82 -14.63 5.91 33.88
N TYR A 83 -15.87 5.74 33.42
CA TYR A 83 -16.14 5.38 32.03
C TYR A 83 -16.02 6.58 31.07
N ILE A 84 -15.93 7.82 31.57
CA ILE A 84 -15.90 9.01 30.70
C ILE A 84 -14.68 9.00 29.79
N ALA A 85 -13.50 8.71 30.32
CA ALA A 85 -12.27 8.46 29.56
C ALA A 85 -11.37 7.50 30.36
N PRO A 86 -10.44 6.78 29.72
CA PRO A 86 -9.47 5.94 30.43
C PRO A 86 -8.51 6.79 31.27
N GLU A 87 -7.94 6.18 32.30
CA GLU A 87 -7.02 6.87 33.22
C GLU A 87 -5.81 7.47 32.50
N ASP A 88 -5.31 6.78 31.48
CA ASP A 88 -4.19 7.21 30.65
C ASP A 88 -4.42 8.56 29.98
N VAL A 89 -5.67 8.92 29.64
CA VAL A 89 -6.01 10.25 29.09
C VAL A 89 -5.74 11.35 30.12
N TYR A 90 -6.05 11.10 31.39
CA TYR A 90 -5.86 12.10 32.43
C TYR A 90 -4.44 12.14 32.97
N ARG A 91 -3.64 11.08 32.79
CA ARG A 91 -2.23 11.01 33.20
C ARG A 91 -1.27 11.74 32.27
N THR A 92 -1.70 12.06 31.06
CA THR A 92 -0.92 12.80 30.07
C THR A 92 -1.57 14.14 29.78
N TRP A 93 -0.75 15.12 29.38
CA TRP A 93 -1.23 16.42 28.94
C TRP A 93 -0.25 17.09 28.00
N ARG A 94 -0.77 18.06 27.25
CA ARG A 94 0.03 19.06 26.53
C ARG A 94 -0.17 20.41 27.19
N SER A 95 0.92 21.12 27.44
CA SER A 95 0.92 22.51 27.88
C SER A 95 1.72 23.39 26.93
N MET A 96 1.73 24.70 27.16
CA MET A 96 2.50 25.65 26.35
C MET A 96 3.98 25.66 26.76
N GLY A 97 4.24 25.41 28.04
CA GLY A 97 5.59 25.26 28.58
C GLY A 97 5.91 26.30 29.65
N PRO A 98 7.14 26.27 30.18
CA PRO A 98 7.47 27.01 31.40
C PRO A 98 7.91 28.47 31.18
N ASP A 99 8.16 28.92 29.95
CA ASP A 99 8.72 30.26 29.66
C ASP A 99 7.63 31.28 29.30
N PRO A 100 7.29 32.23 30.20
CA PRO A 100 6.27 33.25 29.95
C PRO A 100 6.56 34.14 28.74
N ASN A 101 7.85 34.39 28.43
CA ASN A 101 8.22 35.22 27.29
C ASN A 101 7.84 34.56 25.96
N LEU A 102 7.68 33.24 25.96
CA LEU A 102 7.20 32.50 24.81
C LEU A 102 5.69 32.34 24.88
N THR A 103 5.15 31.82 25.99
CA THR A 103 3.75 31.42 26.10
C THR A 103 2.76 32.57 25.93
N LEU A 104 3.13 33.81 26.29
CA LEU A 104 2.32 35.02 26.07
C LEU A 104 2.24 35.48 24.60
N HIS A 105 3.05 34.90 23.70
CA HIS A 105 3.17 35.37 22.31
C HIS A 105 2.69 34.37 21.26
N TYR A 106 2.06 33.28 21.67
CA TYR A 106 1.42 32.35 20.74
C TYR A 106 0.19 31.67 21.35
N ASN A 107 -0.59 31.00 20.50
CA ASN A 107 -1.69 30.15 20.93
C ASN A 107 -1.36 28.69 20.65
N LEU A 108 -1.56 27.81 21.61
CA LEU A 108 -1.49 26.37 21.37
C LEU A 108 -2.77 25.96 20.64
N THR A 109 -2.64 25.57 19.38
CA THR A 109 -3.76 25.52 18.43
C THR A 109 -3.88 24.15 17.79
N TRP A 110 -5.10 23.63 17.71
CA TRP A 110 -5.47 22.44 16.95
C TRP A 110 -6.49 22.81 15.87
N GLN A 111 -6.41 22.12 14.73
CA GLN A 111 -7.28 22.34 13.58
C GLN A 111 -7.93 21.03 13.12
N PHE A 112 -9.24 21.06 12.94
CA PHE A 112 -10.05 19.89 12.58
C PHE A 112 -10.91 20.18 11.35
N GLN A 113 -10.85 19.33 10.33
CA GLN A 113 -11.79 19.36 9.21
C GLN A 113 -13.11 18.73 9.64
N VAL A 114 -14.23 19.36 9.30
CA VAL A 114 -15.57 18.89 9.66
C VAL A 114 -16.55 19.14 8.53
N ASP A 115 -17.77 18.61 8.65
CA ASP A 115 -18.83 18.88 7.69
C ASP A 115 -19.54 20.21 7.98
N PRO A 116 -19.81 21.05 6.98
CA PRO A 116 -20.54 22.30 7.16
C PRO A 116 -22.01 22.05 7.51
N ASN A 117 -22.67 23.07 8.06
CA ASN A 117 -24.08 23.10 8.45
C ASN A 117 -24.49 22.10 9.54
N PHE A 118 -23.54 21.68 10.37
CA PHE A 118 -23.82 20.86 11.54
C PHE A 118 -23.45 21.57 12.83
N MET A 119 -24.14 21.18 13.89
CA MET A 119 -23.73 21.44 15.27
C MET A 119 -22.70 20.40 15.68
N TYR A 120 -21.70 20.83 16.43
CA TYR A 120 -20.66 19.97 16.99
C TYR A 120 -20.59 20.13 18.51
N LEU A 121 -20.52 19.02 19.22
CA LEU A 121 -20.15 18.98 20.63
C LEU A 121 -18.64 18.78 20.73
N VAL A 122 -17.96 19.66 21.43
CA VAL A 122 -16.52 19.65 21.70
C VAL A 122 -16.35 19.42 23.19
N ARG A 123 -15.87 18.24 23.57
CA ARG A 123 -15.58 17.86 24.95
C ARG A 123 -14.09 18.01 25.22
N LEU A 124 -13.74 18.83 26.19
CA LEU A 124 -12.37 19.04 26.65
C LEU A 124 -12.16 18.33 27.98
N HIS A 125 -11.14 17.48 28.07
CA HIS A 125 -10.79 16.74 29.29
C HIS A 125 -9.61 17.42 29.99
N PHE A 126 -9.74 17.58 31.31
CA PHE A 126 -8.71 18.22 32.14
C PHE A 126 -8.41 17.41 33.41
N CYS A 127 -7.15 17.39 33.81
CA CYS A 127 -6.67 16.93 35.11
C CYS A 127 -5.35 17.63 35.44
N GLU A 128 -5.37 18.50 36.45
CA GLU A 128 -4.17 19.24 36.87
C GLU A 128 -3.31 18.37 37.80
N HIS A 129 -2.06 18.14 37.40
CA HIS A 129 -1.08 17.33 38.14
C HIS A 129 0.10 18.14 38.69
N LEU A 130 0.32 19.36 38.20
CA LEU A 130 1.46 20.18 38.60
C LEU A 130 1.08 21.12 39.74
N TYR A 131 -0.05 21.81 39.59
CA TYR A 131 -0.50 22.86 40.50
C TYR A 131 -1.58 22.38 41.47
N SER A 132 -1.74 23.09 42.59
CA SER A 132 -2.63 22.67 43.69
C SER A 132 -3.52 23.77 44.25
N LYS A 133 -3.29 25.03 43.85
CA LYS A 133 -4.07 26.20 44.27
C LYS A 133 -4.77 26.81 43.05
N THR A 134 -5.89 27.45 43.31
CA THR A 134 -6.58 28.29 42.32
C THR A 134 -5.70 29.48 41.93
N ASN A 135 -5.92 30.01 40.73
CA ASN A 135 -5.17 31.12 40.14
C ASN A 135 -3.67 30.85 39.93
N GLN A 136 -3.22 29.58 39.97
CA GLN A 136 -1.85 29.23 39.57
C GLN A 136 -1.72 29.15 38.05
N ARG A 137 -2.69 28.57 37.37
CA ARG A 137 -2.76 28.47 35.92
C ARG A 137 -4.16 28.88 35.47
N VAL A 138 -4.24 29.98 34.74
CA VAL A 138 -5.49 30.49 34.16
C VAL A 138 -5.27 30.77 32.69
N PHE A 139 -6.13 30.26 31.83
CA PHE A 139 -5.98 30.36 30.38
C PHE A 139 -7.33 30.52 29.67
N TYR A 140 -7.31 31.20 28.53
CA TYR A 140 -8.46 31.29 27.64
C TYR A 140 -8.54 30.08 26.73
N ILE A 141 -9.77 29.67 26.46
CA ILE A 141 -10.12 28.63 25.50
C ILE A 141 -10.91 29.32 24.39
N TYR A 142 -10.42 29.17 23.16
CA TYR A 142 -11.09 29.68 21.97
C TYR A 142 -11.53 28.53 21.09
N ILE A 143 -12.79 28.56 20.65
CA ILE A 143 -13.30 27.67 19.61
C ILE A 143 -13.75 28.56 18.44
N ASN A 144 -13.15 28.38 17.26
CA ASN A 144 -13.33 29.26 16.09
C ASN A 144 -13.18 30.75 16.43
N ASN A 145 -12.09 31.10 17.13
CA ASN A 145 -11.74 32.46 17.56
C ASN A 145 -12.75 33.13 18.52
N GLN A 146 -13.69 32.36 19.09
CA GLN A 146 -14.61 32.86 20.11
C GLN A 146 -14.21 32.29 21.47
N THR A 147 -14.12 33.16 22.48
CA THR A 147 -13.86 32.72 23.85
C THR A 147 -15.08 31.97 24.39
N VAL A 148 -14.84 30.80 24.99
CA VAL A 148 -15.93 30.02 25.61
C VAL A 148 -16.14 30.37 27.08
N ILE A 149 -15.11 30.93 27.75
CA ILE A 149 -15.16 31.34 29.16
C ILE A 149 -14.51 32.73 29.26
N PRO A 150 -15.30 33.80 29.46
CA PRO A 150 -14.78 35.17 29.50
C PRO A 150 -13.76 35.43 30.60
N ASP A 151 -13.89 34.77 31.75
CA ASP A 151 -13.01 35.01 32.92
C ASP A 151 -11.71 34.19 32.89
N GLY A 152 -11.59 33.24 31.94
CA GLY A 152 -10.53 32.25 31.86
C GLY A 152 -10.87 30.93 32.56
N ALA A 153 -10.23 29.86 32.11
CA ALA A 153 -10.31 28.50 32.64
C ALA A 153 -9.29 28.31 33.77
N ASP A 154 -9.76 27.78 34.91
CA ASP A 154 -8.91 27.33 36.02
C ASP A 154 -9.34 25.91 36.44
N VAL A 155 -8.49 24.94 36.10
CA VAL A 155 -8.75 23.51 36.34
C VAL A 155 -8.85 23.21 37.84
N ILE A 156 -8.05 23.87 38.69
CA ILE A 156 -8.12 23.64 40.14
C ILE A 156 -9.40 24.23 40.71
N ALA A 157 -9.84 25.40 40.23
CA ALA A 157 -11.12 25.98 40.64
C ALA A 157 -12.29 25.07 40.26
N TRP A 158 -12.27 24.48 39.07
CA TRP A 158 -13.30 23.55 38.62
C TRP A 158 -13.25 22.20 39.33
N ALA A 159 -12.08 21.57 39.42
CA ALA A 159 -11.92 20.25 39.99
C ALA A 159 -12.03 20.27 41.53
N GLY A 160 -11.62 21.38 42.16
CA GLY A 160 -11.56 21.59 43.61
C GLY A 160 -10.24 21.14 44.24
N ALA A 161 -9.45 20.31 43.56
CA ALA A 161 -8.10 19.93 43.96
C ALA A 161 -7.31 19.32 42.79
N LYS A 162 -6.00 19.20 42.96
CA LYS A 162 -5.06 18.49 42.08
C LYS A 162 -5.49 17.02 41.87
N ASP A 163 -5.11 16.42 40.75
CA ASP A 163 -5.30 15.00 40.40
C ASP A 163 -6.77 14.55 40.29
N ILE A 164 -7.74 15.47 40.28
CA ILE A 164 -9.15 15.16 40.08
C ILE A 164 -9.51 15.42 38.61
N PRO A 165 -9.93 14.39 37.85
CA PRO A 165 -10.31 14.56 36.46
C PRO A 165 -11.67 15.24 36.35
N ILE A 166 -11.79 16.13 35.36
CA ILE A 166 -13.01 16.82 34.95
C ILE A 166 -13.09 16.89 33.42
N TYR A 167 -14.25 17.28 32.90
CA TYR A 167 -14.41 17.61 31.49
C TYR A 167 -15.44 18.74 31.35
N GLU A 168 -15.33 19.50 30.27
CA GLU A 168 -16.27 20.57 29.89
C GLU A 168 -16.77 20.34 28.46
N ASP A 169 -18.07 20.54 28.24
CA ASP A 169 -18.74 20.34 26.96
C ASP A 169 -19.16 21.69 26.36
N TYR A 170 -18.72 21.95 25.13
CA TYR A 170 -19.10 23.13 24.34
C TYR A 170 -19.82 22.73 23.06
N ALA A 171 -20.76 23.54 22.61
CA ALA A 171 -21.48 23.33 21.36
C ALA A 171 -21.14 24.45 20.37
N ILE A 172 -20.81 24.10 19.12
CA ILE A 172 -20.54 25.08 18.08
C ILE A 172 -21.24 24.73 16.77
N PHE A 173 -21.88 25.72 16.15
CA PHE A 173 -22.38 25.60 14.78
C PHE A 173 -21.28 25.94 13.78
N VAL A 174 -21.04 25.07 12.81
CA VAL A 174 -20.10 25.34 11.72
C VAL A 174 -20.90 25.70 10.47
N PRO A 175 -20.96 26.97 10.06
CA PRO A 175 -21.74 27.38 8.90
C PRO A 175 -21.07 26.95 7.59
N ASN A 176 -21.86 26.85 6.53
CA ASN A 176 -21.32 26.72 5.17
C ASN A 176 -20.75 28.06 4.69
N GLY A 177 -19.43 28.20 4.74
CA GLY A 177 -18.71 29.42 4.35
C GLY A 177 -17.92 29.26 3.04
N GLN A 178 -17.30 30.36 2.57
CA GLN A 178 -16.29 30.30 1.50
C GLN A 178 -14.96 29.81 2.10
N GLY A 179 -14.80 28.50 2.20
CA GLY A 179 -13.61 27.84 2.74
C GLY A 179 -13.93 26.43 3.23
N ASP A 180 -12.89 25.67 3.58
CA ASP A 180 -13.07 24.35 4.18
C ASP A 180 -13.73 24.50 5.56
N ALA A 181 -14.75 23.68 5.83
CA ALA A 181 -15.46 23.70 7.10
C ALA A 181 -14.56 23.14 8.20
N GLN A 182 -14.21 23.99 9.16
CA GLN A 182 -13.19 23.69 10.16
C GLN A 182 -13.61 24.08 11.58
N ILE A 183 -13.05 23.36 12.54
CA ILE A 183 -13.05 23.73 13.95
C ILE A 183 -11.61 24.02 14.36
N TRP A 184 -11.38 25.23 14.86
CA TRP A 184 -10.13 25.69 15.45
C TRP A 184 -10.27 25.70 16.96
N LEU A 185 -9.45 24.94 17.67
CA LEU A 185 -9.34 24.99 19.13
C LEU A 185 -8.02 25.67 19.46
N ALA A 186 -8.05 26.75 20.23
CA ALA A 186 -6.84 27.46 20.64
C ALA A 186 -6.85 27.73 22.14
N LEU A 187 -5.68 27.58 22.78
CA LEU A 187 -5.46 27.90 24.18
C LEU A 187 -4.41 29.00 24.31
N HIS A 188 -4.64 29.93 25.23
CA HIS A 188 -3.73 31.05 25.49
C HIS A 188 -3.73 31.41 26.97
N PRO A 189 -2.58 31.66 27.63
CA PRO A 189 -2.57 32.07 29.03
C PRO A 189 -3.30 33.39 29.24
N LYS A 190 -3.86 33.60 30.43
CA LYS A 190 -4.41 34.90 30.82
C LYS A 190 -3.25 35.87 31.10
N ASP A 191 -3.22 36.99 30.39
CA ASP A 191 -2.18 38.00 30.53
C ASP A 191 -2.43 38.89 31.76
N GLN A 192 -1.36 39.52 32.26
CA GLN A 192 -1.37 40.53 33.30
C GLN A 192 -2.25 41.75 32.96
N SER A 193 -2.45 42.02 31.67
CA SER A 193 -3.31 43.12 31.22
C SER A 193 -4.82 42.85 31.42
N ASP A 194 -5.22 41.60 31.68
CA ASP A 194 -6.63 41.17 31.73
C ASP A 194 -7.24 41.12 33.15
N GLY A 195 -6.61 41.74 34.17
CA GLY A 195 -7.24 41.95 35.48
C GLY A 195 -6.31 42.22 36.67
N ASP A 196 -6.90 42.54 37.83
CA ASP A 196 -6.20 42.91 39.08
C ASP A 196 -5.49 41.74 39.79
N SER A 197 -5.59 40.51 39.28
CA SER A 197 -5.01 39.31 39.90
C SER A 197 -4.49 38.35 38.81
N PRO A 198 -3.25 38.58 38.32
CA PRO A 198 -2.66 37.70 37.31
C PRO A 198 -2.40 36.30 37.86
N PRO A 199 -2.40 35.26 37.00
CA PRO A 199 -2.04 33.92 37.43
C PRO A 199 -0.55 33.83 37.81
N GLU A 200 -0.22 32.85 38.65
CA GLU A 200 1.19 32.59 39.03
C GLU A 200 2.03 32.12 37.83
N PHE A 201 1.42 31.34 36.91
CA PHE A 201 2.05 30.78 35.73
C PHE A 201 1.24 31.08 34.47
N TYR A 202 1.92 31.60 33.45
CA TYR A 202 1.36 31.88 32.12
C TYR A 202 1.48 30.63 31.26
N ASP A 203 0.55 29.70 31.44
CA ASP A 203 0.53 28.43 30.72
C ASP A 203 -0.93 27.99 30.50
N ALA A 204 -1.14 27.07 29.57
CA ALA A 204 -2.43 26.43 29.34
C ALA A 204 -2.25 24.91 29.34
N ILE A 205 -3.31 24.16 29.59
CA ILE A 205 -3.24 22.69 29.67
C ILE A 205 -4.46 22.04 29.01
N LEU A 206 -4.24 20.90 28.36
CA LEU A 206 -5.29 20.00 27.89
C LEU A 206 -4.84 18.54 28.00
N ASN A 207 -5.70 17.65 28.47
CA ASN A 207 -5.41 16.22 28.67
C ASN A 207 -6.08 15.34 27.59
N GLY A 208 -7.25 15.72 27.09
CA GLY A 208 -7.96 14.97 26.06
C GLY A 208 -9.00 15.81 25.34
N LEU A 209 -9.42 15.34 24.16
CA LEU A 209 -10.38 16.03 23.30
C LEU A 209 -11.30 15.03 22.60
N GLU A 210 -12.61 15.27 22.63
CA GLU A 210 -13.56 14.55 21.78
C GLU A 210 -14.42 15.54 21.00
N ILE A 211 -14.66 15.27 19.71
CA ILE A 211 -15.53 16.09 18.85
C ILE A 211 -16.62 15.19 18.28
N PHE A 212 -17.87 15.60 18.45
CA PHE A 212 -19.05 14.86 18.00
C PHE A 212 -19.91 15.74 17.11
N LYS A 213 -20.29 15.24 15.93
CA LYS A 213 -21.32 15.86 15.11
C LYS A 213 -22.69 15.50 15.68
N VAL A 214 -23.54 16.49 15.85
CA VAL A 214 -24.94 16.34 16.27
C VAL A 214 -25.83 16.24 15.03
N ASN A 215 -26.83 15.36 15.06
CA ASN A 215 -27.78 15.28 13.94
C ASN A 215 -28.49 16.61 13.69
N ASP A 216 -28.84 16.85 12.43
CA ASP A 216 -29.68 17.98 12.07
C ASP A 216 -31.14 17.77 12.52
N GLY A 217 -32.00 18.77 12.26
CA GLY A 217 -33.43 18.70 12.60
C GLY A 217 -34.21 17.59 11.89
N ASN A 218 -33.63 16.96 10.86
CA ASN A 218 -34.18 15.81 10.15
C ASN A 218 -33.60 14.48 10.64
N LYS A 219 -32.83 14.49 11.73
CA LYS A 219 -32.09 13.34 12.28
C LYS A 219 -31.02 12.77 11.33
N ASN A 220 -30.51 13.59 10.42
CA ASN A 220 -29.45 13.20 9.49
C ASN A 220 -28.06 13.56 10.06
N LEU A 221 -27.08 12.70 9.78
CA LEU A 221 -25.64 12.88 10.11
C LEU A 221 -24.75 12.86 8.86
N GLY A 222 -25.32 12.61 7.68
CA GLY A 222 -24.59 12.54 6.42
C GLY A 222 -24.08 13.91 5.98
N GLY A 223 -22.76 14.04 5.90
CA GLY A 223 -22.07 15.17 5.29
C GLY A 223 -21.69 14.92 3.83
N PRO A 224 -21.19 15.94 3.12
CA PRO A 224 -20.64 15.77 1.78
C PRO A 224 -19.39 14.87 1.82
N ASN A 225 -19.12 14.18 0.72
CA ASN A 225 -17.84 13.45 0.60
C ASN A 225 -16.69 14.47 0.55
N PRO A 226 -15.55 14.18 1.21
CA PRO A 226 -14.40 15.09 1.20
C PRO A 226 -13.88 15.29 -0.22
N VAL A 227 -13.47 16.52 -0.54
CA VAL A 227 -12.91 16.85 -1.85
C VAL A 227 -11.47 16.31 -1.93
N PRO A 228 -11.11 15.52 -2.96
CA PRO A 228 -9.75 15.04 -3.14
C PRO A 228 -8.75 16.19 -3.26
N SER A 229 -7.55 16.02 -2.72
CA SER A 229 -6.52 17.05 -2.78
C SER A 229 -6.11 17.37 -4.22
N GLY A 230 -5.55 18.57 -4.48
CA GLY A 230 -5.05 18.92 -5.81
C GLY A 230 -3.97 17.95 -6.33
N ALA A 231 -3.24 17.29 -5.44
CA ALA A 231 -2.31 16.22 -5.80
C ALA A 231 -3.05 14.96 -6.26
N MET A 232 -4.13 14.56 -5.57
CA MET A 232 -5.00 13.46 -6.00
C MET A 232 -5.67 13.78 -7.33
N LEU A 233 -6.18 15.00 -7.51
CA LEU A 233 -6.79 15.43 -8.76
C LEU A 233 -5.78 15.47 -9.89
N LYS A 234 -4.55 15.95 -9.67
CA LYS A 234 -3.47 15.88 -10.66
C LYS A 234 -3.08 14.45 -10.98
N ALA A 235 -3.02 13.55 -10.00
CA ALA A 235 -2.78 12.12 -10.24
C ALA A 235 -3.92 11.50 -11.07
N GLU A 236 -5.16 11.89 -10.80
CA GLU A 236 -6.34 11.46 -11.54
C GLU A 236 -6.40 12.07 -12.95
N GLU A 237 -6.04 13.34 -13.12
CA GLU A 237 -5.91 14.03 -14.41
C GLU A 237 -4.76 13.46 -15.24
N SER A 238 -3.63 13.12 -14.62
CA SER A 238 -2.52 12.43 -15.29
C SER A 238 -2.99 11.07 -15.81
N GLN A 239 -3.79 10.35 -15.01
CA GLN A 239 -4.43 9.11 -15.44
C GLN A 239 -5.48 9.33 -16.54
N ARG A 240 -6.24 10.43 -16.51
CA ARG A 240 -7.23 10.79 -17.54
C ARG A 240 -6.59 11.25 -18.85
N GLN A 241 -5.53 12.06 -18.81
CA GLN A 241 -4.79 12.50 -19.99
C GLN A 241 -4.07 11.34 -20.68
N ALA A 242 -3.51 10.40 -19.91
CA ALA A 242 -2.98 9.15 -20.46
C ALA A 242 -4.05 8.29 -21.15
N PHE A 243 -5.34 8.52 -20.84
CA PHE A 243 -6.50 7.87 -21.45
C PHE A 243 -7.08 8.66 -22.64
N GLU A 244 -7.05 10.00 -22.60
CA GLU A 244 -7.58 10.87 -23.67
C GLU A 244 -6.64 11.01 -24.87
N ASP A 245 -5.31 10.97 -24.67
CA ASP A 245 -4.32 11.05 -25.77
C ASP A 245 -4.42 9.83 -26.72
N ASP A 246 -5.13 8.77 -26.30
CA ASP A 246 -5.45 7.59 -27.10
C ASP A 246 -6.75 7.77 -27.93
N SER A 247 -7.48 8.88 -27.79
CA SER A 247 -8.75 9.12 -28.50
C SER A 247 -8.90 10.55 -29.08
N THR A 248 -8.75 10.64 -30.42
CA THR A 248 -9.01 11.79 -31.34
C THR A 248 -7.85 12.79 -31.51
N LYS A 249 -7.30 13.03 -32.72
CA LYS A 249 -7.97 13.52 -33.95
C LYS A 249 -7.35 13.01 -35.27
N PRO A 250 -8.14 12.87 -36.35
CA PRO A 250 -7.65 12.70 -37.71
C PRO A 250 -7.36 14.05 -38.37
N ASN A 251 -6.19 14.24 -38.98
CA ASN A 251 -6.00 15.18 -40.08
C ASN A 251 -4.80 14.78 -40.94
N LEU A 252 -5.12 14.16 -42.07
CA LEU A 252 -4.25 13.86 -43.18
C LEU A 252 -3.97 15.15 -43.99
N LYS A 253 -2.73 15.64 -43.99
CA LYS A 253 -2.19 16.39 -45.13
C LYS A 253 -0.81 15.86 -45.52
N MET A 254 -0.75 15.47 -46.77
CA MET A 254 0.28 14.76 -47.51
C MET A 254 1.34 15.72 -48.07
N ILE A 255 2.61 15.56 -47.69
CA ILE A 255 3.86 15.91 -48.43
C ILE A 255 4.94 15.01 -47.78
N GLY A 256 5.78 14.19 -48.40
CA GLY A 256 6.27 14.02 -49.76
C GLY A 256 7.68 13.41 -49.60
N ALA A 257 7.99 12.36 -50.35
CA ALA A 257 9.16 11.48 -50.21
C ALA A 257 10.53 12.20 -50.15
N ALA A 258 11.38 11.91 -49.14
CA ALA A 258 12.85 12.08 -49.20
C ALA A 258 13.65 11.59 -47.95
N SER A 259 13.30 10.50 -47.25
CA SER A 259 14.07 10.09 -46.04
C SER A 259 14.48 8.62 -45.96
N GLY A 260 14.29 7.83 -47.01
CA GLY A 260 14.67 6.40 -47.04
C GLY A 260 16.13 6.10 -47.37
N ALA A 261 16.88 7.05 -47.96
CA ALA A 261 18.22 6.76 -48.49
C ALA A 261 19.37 7.07 -47.51
N ALA A 262 19.16 7.93 -46.51
CA ALA A 262 20.22 8.34 -45.58
C ALA A 262 20.54 7.27 -44.51
N ALA A 263 19.54 6.48 -44.10
CA ALA A 263 19.70 5.47 -43.04
C ALA A 263 20.54 4.26 -43.49
N PHE A 264 20.45 3.86 -44.76
CA PHE A 264 21.21 2.73 -45.29
C PHE A 264 22.70 3.07 -45.57
N GLY A 265 23.00 4.33 -45.89
CA GLY A 265 24.39 4.78 -46.09
C GLY A 265 25.21 4.82 -44.80
N LEU A 266 24.62 5.25 -43.69
CA LEU A 266 25.30 5.36 -42.39
C LEU A 266 25.64 3.99 -41.77
N ALA A 267 24.76 3.00 -41.94
CA ALA A 267 25.01 1.64 -41.46
C ALA A 267 26.17 0.95 -42.21
N ALA A 268 26.27 1.16 -43.53
CA ALA A 268 27.35 0.57 -44.33
C ALA A 268 28.73 1.16 -44.00
N VAL A 269 28.81 2.47 -43.73
CA VAL A 269 30.07 3.15 -43.37
C VAL A 269 30.57 2.71 -41.99
N LEU A 270 29.66 2.52 -41.02
CA LEU A 270 30.02 2.04 -39.67
C LEU A 270 30.53 0.58 -39.70
N CYS A 271 29.92 -0.27 -40.53
CA CYS A 271 30.38 -1.66 -40.70
C CYS A 271 31.77 -1.74 -41.36
N ILE A 272 32.08 -0.87 -42.32
CA ILE A 272 33.40 -0.82 -42.97
C ILE A 272 34.47 -0.25 -42.01
N ALA A 273 34.13 0.74 -41.18
CA ALA A 273 35.05 1.33 -40.20
C ALA A 273 35.41 0.36 -39.06
N MET A 274 34.46 -0.47 -38.61
CA MET A 274 34.72 -1.51 -37.60
C MET A 274 35.55 -2.67 -38.17
N TYR A 275 35.38 -3.00 -39.46
CA TYR A 275 36.14 -4.05 -40.14
C TYR A 275 37.61 -3.67 -40.37
N GLN A 276 37.90 -2.39 -40.64
CA GLN A 276 39.28 -1.92 -40.86
C GLN A 276 40.09 -1.72 -39.55
N LYS A 277 39.44 -1.64 -38.39
CA LYS A 277 40.10 -1.38 -37.09
C LYS A 277 40.53 -2.65 -36.34
N ARG A 278 40.19 -3.85 -36.82
CA ARG A 278 40.54 -5.13 -36.18
C ARG A 278 41.91 -5.72 -36.59
N ASN A 279 42.66 -5.05 -37.47
CA ASN A 279 44.01 -5.49 -37.84
C ASN A 279 45.01 -4.34 -37.69
N ARG A 280 45.62 -4.22 -36.50
CA ARG A 280 47.03 -3.82 -36.25
C ARG A 280 47.30 -3.62 -34.75
N TYR A 281 48.06 -4.54 -34.15
CA TYR A 281 48.95 -4.33 -32.98
C TYR A 281 50.40 -4.24 -33.54
N PRO A 282 51.41 -3.56 -32.93
CA PRO A 282 51.83 -3.81 -31.53
C PRO A 282 52.58 -2.68 -30.74
N ARG A 283 52.86 -3.01 -29.47
CA ARG A 283 54.06 -2.76 -28.63
C ARG A 283 54.31 -1.41 -27.89
N SER A 284 54.27 -1.54 -26.55
CA SER A 284 55.33 -1.25 -25.54
C SER A 284 55.51 0.15 -24.90
N LYS A 285 55.22 0.15 -23.59
CA LYS A 285 55.95 0.68 -22.39
C LYS A 285 56.04 2.18 -22.06
N SER A 286 55.76 2.39 -20.77
CA SER A 286 56.46 3.22 -19.77
C SER A 286 55.91 4.62 -19.49
N GLY A 287 55.60 4.86 -18.21
CA GLY A 287 55.83 6.16 -17.60
C GLY A 287 54.66 6.74 -16.80
N THR A 288 54.64 6.42 -15.50
CA THR A 288 54.38 7.34 -14.34
C THR A 288 53.02 8.05 -14.25
N SER A 289 52.38 8.23 -13.09
CA SER A 289 52.75 8.08 -11.67
C SER A 289 51.49 8.25 -10.81
N SER A 290 51.48 7.57 -9.65
CA SER A 290 50.92 8.00 -8.34
C SER A 290 49.44 8.42 -8.26
N TRP A 291 48.63 8.03 -7.28
CA TRP A 291 48.88 7.45 -5.96
C TRP A 291 47.52 6.95 -5.44
N LEU A 292 47.51 5.85 -4.67
CA LEU A 292 46.36 5.35 -3.90
C LEU A 292 46.38 6.01 -2.48
N PRO A 293 45.76 5.44 -1.44
CA PRO A 293 44.39 5.62 -0.91
C PRO A 293 44.42 6.15 0.56
N ILE A 294 43.31 6.07 1.33
CA ILE A 294 43.23 5.47 2.70
C ILE A 294 41.89 5.81 3.44
N TYR A 295 41.43 4.82 4.21
CA TYR A 295 40.41 4.71 5.28
C TYR A 295 40.48 5.84 6.38
N SER A 296 39.62 6.06 7.39
CA SER A 296 39.04 5.18 8.43
C SER A 296 38.27 6.02 9.51
N THR A 297 37.22 5.45 10.11
CA THR A 297 36.69 5.55 11.52
C THR A 297 36.39 6.87 12.28
N SER A 298 35.12 7.01 12.67
CA SER A 298 34.47 7.17 14.02
C SER A 298 34.74 8.33 15.03
N HIS A 299 33.60 8.86 15.56
CA HIS A 299 33.28 9.47 16.88
C HIS A 299 33.09 11.00 17.07
N THR A 300 31.83 11.34 17.44
CA THR A 300 31.31 12.29 18.46
C THR A 300 31.49 13.82 18.41
N GLN A 301 30.31 14.48 18.46
CA GLN A 301 29.90 15.77 19.09
C GLN A 301 30.51 17.12 18.67
N GLY A 302 29.61 18.07 18.39
CA GLY A 302 29.86 19.51 18.52
C GLY A 302 29.20 20.39 17.44
N ASN A 303 28.08 21.02 17.79
CA ASN A 303 27.33 22.00 16.99
C ASN A 303 28.20 23.06 16.27
N LYS A 304 27.86 23.37 15.01
CA LYS A 304 27.38 24.70 14.59
C LYS A 304 26.95 24.69 13.12
N SER A 305 25.79 25.29 12.90
CA SER A 305 25.06 25.52 11.66
C SER A 305 25.83 26.33 10.62
N THR A 306 25.75 25.93 9.36
CA THR A 306 25.48 26.82 8.21
C THR A 306 24.88 26.00 7.05
N THR A 307 23.59 26.22 6.82
CA THR A 307 22.85 26.19 5.54
C THR A 307 23.51 25.54 4.32
N GLY A 308 22.93 24.41 3.92
CA GLY A 308 23.15 23.73 2.64
C GLY A 308 22.41 22.39 2.60
N GLY A 309 21.15 22.35 3.05
CA GLY A 309 20.36 21.13 3.14
C GLY A 309 19.60 20.87 1.84
N GLY A 310 20.01 19.84 1.09
CA GLY A 310 19.17 19.21 0.09
C GLY A 310 17.90 18.70 0.77
N SER A 311 16.75 19.06 0.20
CA SER A 311 15.42 18.67 0.65
C SER A 311 15.27 17.16 0.66
N VAL A 312 15.30 16.55 1.85
CA VAL A 312 14.76 15.22 2.07
C VAL A 312 13.24 15.39 2.01
N ALA A 313 12.58 14.69 1.08
CA ALA A 313 11.14 14.78 0.90
C ALA A 313 10.43 14.30 2.18
N SER A 314 9.80 15.22 2.91
CA SER A 314 8.84 14.86 3.96
C SER A 314 7.52 14.45 3.32
N ALA A 315 6.95 13.33 3.75
CA ALA A 315 5.66 12.87 3.28
C ALA A 315 4.58 13.76 3.92
N GLN A 316 4.01 14.70 3.16
CA GLN A 316 2.88 15.51 3.63
C GLN A 316 1.61 14.65 3.62
N VAL A 317 1.27 14.03 4.76
CA VAL A 317 0.02 13.28 4.98
C VAL A 317 -1.12 14.25 5.33
N SER A 318 -2.32 14.05 4.78
CA SER A 318 -3.49 14.87 5.12
C SER A 318 -3.92 14.72 6.59
N SER A 319 -4.38 15.82 7.21
CA SER A 319 -4.84 15.86 8.60
C SER A 319 -5.89 14.80 8.92
N ASP A 320 -6.82 14.54 7.99
CA ASP A 320 -7.87 13.53 8.14
C ASP A 320 -7.35 12.09 8.16
N ALA A 321 -6.26 11.82 7.44
CA ALA A 321 -5.68 10.49 7.38
C ALA A 321 -4.84 10.19 8.61
N ALA A 322 -4.09 11.20 9.08
CA ALA A 322 -3.42 11.16 10.36
C ALA A 322 -4.41 11.04 11.53
N ALA A 323 -5.64 11.53 11.35
CA ALA A 323 -6.66 11.50 12.38
C ALA A 323 -7.19 10.11 12.75
N ASN A 324 -7.20 9.20 11.77
CA ASN A 324 -7.82 7.89 11.90
C ASN A 324 -6.80 6.78 12.20
N CYS A 325 -5.51 7.12 12.29
CA CYS A 325 -4.37 6.23 12.43
C CYS A 325 -3.49 6.62 13.62
N ARG A 326 -2.92 5.65 14.34
CA ARG A 326 -1.93 5.91 15.39
C ARG A 326 -0.62 6.40 14.79
N HIS A 327 -0.01 7.43 15.37
CA HIS A 327 1.40 7.71 15.15
C HIS A 327 2.25 6.89 16.13
N PHE A 328 3.22 6.14 15.61
CA PHE A 328 4.16 5.37 16.41
C PHE A 328 5.53 6.04 16.36
N SER A 329 6.19 6.15 17.51
CA SER A 329 7.59 6.54 17.57
C SER A 329 8.50 5.44 17.01
N LEU A 330 9.65 5.82 16.47
CA LEU A 330 10.65 4.87 16.00
C LEU A 330 11.16 3.98 17.14
N ALA A 331 11.19 4.50 18.37
CA ALA A 331 11.51 3.73 19.57
C ALA A 331 10.49 2.61 19.81
N GLU A 332 9.18 2.89 19.69
CA GLU A 332 8.13 1.88 19.78
C GLU A 332 8.24 0.84 18.66
N ILE A 333 8.48 1.27 17.41
CA ILE A 333 8.65 0.35 16.27
C ILE A 333 9.88 -0.55 16.47
N LYS A 334 11.00 0.02 16.89
CA LYS A 334 12.23 -0.72 17.21
C LYS A 334 11.98 -1.70 18.35
N MET A 335 11.31 -1.29 19.42
CA MET A 335 10.97 -2.19 20.54
C MET A 335 10.05 -3.33 20.08
N ALA A 336 8.98 -3.02 19.33
CA ALA A 336 8.02 -4.00 18.83
C ALA A 336 8.66 -5.03 17.89
N THR A 337 9.63 -4.61 17.08
CA THR A 337 10.33 -5.46 16.10
C THR A 337 11.64 -6.06 16.63
N LYS A 338 12.05 -5.77 17.87
CA LYS A 338 13.37 -6.08 18.44
C LYS A 338 14.54 -5.54 17.58
N ASN A 339 14.50 -4.25 17.27
CA ASN A 339 15.42 -3.53 16.38
C ASN A 339 15.44 -4.09 14.95
N PHE A 340 14.26 -4.28 14.36
CA PHE A 340 14.10 -4.84 13.00
C PHE A 340 14.85 -6.17 12.81
N ASN A 341 14.73 -7.06 13.81
CA ASN A 341 15.42 -8.35 13.79
C ASN A 341 14.94 -9.19 12.61
N GLU A 342 15.88 -9.76 11.84
CA GLU A 342 15.54 -10.55 10.66
C GLU A 342 14.71 -11.81 10.99
N SER A 343 14.84 -12.35 12.20
CA SER A 343 14.03 -13.50 12.67
C SER A 343 12.54 -13.18 12.82
N HIS A 344 12.16 -11.91 12.83
CA HIS A 344 10.77 -11.47 12.88
C HIS A 344 10.22 -11.06 11.51
N VAL A 345 11.00 -11.18 10.43
CA VAL A 345 10.50 -10.89 9.08
C VAL A 345 9.48 -11.95 8.68
N ILE A 346 8.30 -11.49 8.32
CA ILE A 346 7.17 -12.32 7.89
C ILE A 346 6.83 -12.13 6.41
N GLY A 347 7.42 -11.13 5.76
CA GLY A 347 7.26 -10.90 4.33
C GLY A 347 8.32 -9.94 3.80
N VAL A 348 8.75 -10.16 2.56
CA VAL A 348 9.70 -9.29 1.84
C VAL A 348 9.15 -9.06 0.44
N GLY A 349 9.03 -7.81 0.02
CA GLY A 349 8.54 -7.44 -1.31
C GLY A 349 9.18 -6.15 -1.84
N GLY A 350 8.75 -5.72 -3.04
CA GLY A 350 9.26 -4.50 -3.70
C GLY A 350 9.02 -3.20 -2.91
N PHE A 351 8.16 -3.25 -1.91
CA PHE A 351 7.71 -2.12 -1.10
C PHE A 351 8.31 -2.13 0.32
N GLY A 352 9.29 -3.01 0.57
CA GLY A 352 9.99 -3.11 1.86
C GLY A 352 9.80 -4.44 2.58
N LYS A 353 10.29 -4.50 3.82
CA LYS A 353 10.23 -5.69 4.69
C LYS A 353 9.06 -5.56 5.66
N VAL A 354 8.31 -6.63 5.85
CA VAL A 354 7.23 -6.74 6.83
C VAL A 354 7.73 -7.57 8.00
N TYR A 355 7.67 -6.98 9.19
CA TYR A 355 8.09 -7.59 10.45
C TYR A 355 6.88 -7.92 11.29
N ARG A 356 6.89 -9.07 11.96
CA ARG A 356 5.99 -9.37 13.06
C ARG A 356 6.43 -8.60 14.29
N GLY A 357 5.53 -7.81 14.84
CA GLY A 357 5.74 -7.05 16.07
C GLY A 357 4.72 -7.39 17.15
N VAL A 358 4.99 -6.89 18.35
CA VAL A 358 3.99 -6.80 19.42
C VAL A 358 4.00 -5.36 19.93
N ILE A 359 2.84 -4.70 19.86
CA ILE A 359 2.62 -3.36 20.41
C ILE A 359 1.73 -3.45 21.65
N ASP A 360 1.77 -2.43 22.50
CA ASP A 360 0.97 -2.32 23.74
C ASP A 360 1.08 -3.56 24.64
N GLY A 361 2.24 -4.23 24.62
CA GLY A 361 2.58 -5.42 25.41
C GLY A 361 1.89 -6.74 24.99
N LYS A 362 0.79 -6.69 24.24
CA LYS A 362 -0.03 -7.89 23.93
C LYS A 362 -0.53 -7.98 22.48
N THR A 363 -0.63 -6.87 21.77
CA THR A 363 -1.25 -6.81 20.45
C THR A 363 -0.23 -7.22 19.39
N LYS A 364 -0.47 -8.35 18.72
CA LYS A 364 0.38 -8.77 17.59
C LYS A 364 0.09 -7.87 16.40
N VAL A 365 1.14 -7.41 15.72
CA VAL A 365 1.02 -6.54 14.53
C VAL A 365 1.95 -6.97 13.41
N ALA A 366 1.62 -6.55 12.19
CA ALA A 366 2.51 -6.58 11.04
C ALA A 366 3.02 -5.16 10.76
N ILE A 367 4.34 -4.98 10.73
CA ILE A 367 5.01 -3.68 10.58
C ILE A 367 5.75 -3.70 9.23
N LYS A 368 5.23 -2.98 8.24
CA LYS A 368 5.84 -2.83 6.91
C LYS A 368 6.77 -1.62 6.93
N ARG A 369 8.08 -1.85 6.86
CA ARG A 369 9.10 -0.80 6.77
C ARG A 369 9.39 -0.50 5.29
N SER A 370 9.06 0.72 4.85
CA SER A 370 9.32 1.21 3.50
C SER A 370 10.80 1.55 3.31
N ASN A 371 11.27 1.58 2.06
CA ASN A 371 12.63 2.02 1.74
C ASN A 371 12.66 3.54 1.49
N PRO A 372 13.28 4.34 2.37
CA PRO A 372 13.28 5.79 2.25
C PRO A 372 14.11 6.35 1.08
N SER A 373 14.97 5.53 0.46
CA SER A 373 15.78 5.95 -0.69
C SER A 373 15.07 5.85 -2.04
N SER A 374 13.79 5.45 -2.06
CA SER A 374 12.99 5.28 -3.28
C SER A 374 11.84 6.29 -3.31
N GLU A 375 11.74 7.11 -4.36
CA GLU A 375 10.60 8.02 -4.58
C GLU A 375 9.25 7.27 -4.61
N GLN A 376 9.28 6.04 -5.13
CA GLN A 376 8.13 5.14 -5.14
C GLN A 376 7.67 4.76 -3.71
N GLY A 377 8.62 4.53 -2.79
CA GLY A 377 8.32 4.14 -1.41
C GLY A 377 7.64 5.26 -0.61
N VAL A 378 7.99 6.52 -0.88
CA VAL A 378 7.34 7.70 -0.27
C VAL A 378 5.90 7.83 -0.77
N HIS A 379 5.68 7.72 -2.09
CA HIS A 379 4.35 7.87 -2.66
C HIS A 379 3.38 6.79 -2.19
N GLU A 380 3.85 5.54 -2.11
CA GLU A 380 3.05 4.41 -1.60
C GLU A 380 2.73 4.54 -0.12
N PHE A 381 3.70 4.99 0.69
CA PHE A 381 3.50 5.23 2.11
C PHE A 381 2.36 6.24 2.35
N VAL A 382 2.40 7.40 1.68
CA VAL A 382 1.33 8.41 1.77
C VAL A 382 0.00 7.86 1.26
N THR A 383 0.00 7.23 0.10
CA THR A 383 -1.21 6.71 -0.54
C THR A 383 -1.90 5.66 0.32
N GLU A 384 -1.14 4.75 0.93
CA GLU A 384 -1.71 3.73 1.81
C GLU A 384 -2.29 4.33 3.10
N ILE A 385 -1.63 5.34 3.69
CA ILE A 385 -2.18 6.06 4.85
C ILE A 385 -3.48 6.76 4.46
N GLU A 386 -3.51 7.51 3.36
CA GLU A 386 -4.71 8.26 2.94
C GLU A 386 -5.91 7.37 2.61
N MET A 387 -5.68 6.22 1.95
CA MET A 387 -6.77 5.30 1.61
C MET A 387 -7.21 4.45 2.79
N LEU A 388 -6.29 3.83 3.52
CA LEU A 388 -6.63 2.83 4.55
C LEU A 388 -7.04 3.46 5.88
N SER A 389 -6.64 4.70 6.16
CA SER A 389 -7.14 5.45 7.31
C SER A 389 -8.67 5.67 7.26
N LYS A 390 -9.22 5.83 6.05
CA LYS A 390 -10.65 6.10 5.81
C LYS A 390 -11.48 4.84 5.51
N LEU A 391 -10.86 3.66 5.38
CA LEU A 391 -11.51 2.42 4.96
C LEU A 391 -11.44 1.34 6.05
N ARG A 392 -12.59 1.05 6.69
CA ARG A 392 -12.74 -0.09 7.62
C ARG A 392 -13.72 -1.10 7.06
N HIS A 393 -13.23 -2.29 6.70
CA HIS A 393 -14.09 -3.37 6.19
C HIS A 393 -13.60 -4.74 6.68
N LYS A 394 -14.52 -5.66 6.95
CA LYS A 394 -14.24 -7.02 7.46
C LYS A 394 -13.30 -7.89 6.60
N HIS A 395 -13.05 -7.49 5.35
CA HIS A 395 -12.18 -8.21 4.40
C HIS A 395 -10.96 -7.36 3.96
N LEU A 396 -10.69 -6.27 4.68
CA LEU A 396 -9.48 -5.45 4.52
C LEU A 396 -8.67 -5.52 5.81
N VAL A 397 -7.36 -5.68 5.68
CA VAL A 397 -6.46 -5.60 6.82
C VAL A 397 -6.46 -4.15 7.31
N SER A 398 -6.85 -3.95 8.56
CA SER A 398 -7.00 -2.61 9.13
C SER A 398 -5.62 -2.01 9.43
N LEU A 399 -5.39 -0.81 8.92
CA LEU A 399 -4.23 0.00 9.25
C LEU A 399 -4.41 0.52 10.69
N ILE A 400 -3.52 0.11 11.59
CA ILE A 400 -3.50 0.57 12.98
C ILE A 400 -2.87 1.97 13.04
N GLY A 401 -1.78 2.16 12.30
CA GLY A 401 -1.01 3.40 12.35
C GLY A 401 0.23 3.40 11.48
N TYR A 402 1.05 4.42 11.65
CA TYR A 402 2.28 4.62 10.90
C TYR A 402 3.37 5.29 11.76
N CYS A 403 4.61 5.25 11.28
CA CYS A 403 5.77 5.90 11.86
C CYS A 403 6.52 6.63 10.74
N GLU A 404 6.79 7.92 10.93
CA GLU A 404 7.68 8.71 10.07
C GLU A 404 8.66 9.49 10.96
N GLU A 405 9.79 8.88 11.31
CA GLU A 405 10.80 9.47 12.20
C GLU A 405 12.21 9.12 11.73
N GLU A 406 13.16 10.06 11.81
CA GLU A 406 14.57 9.86 11.43
C GLU A 406 14.79 9.32 10.00
N GLY A 407 13.84 9.56 9.08
CA GLY A 407 13.87 9.01 7.71
C GLY A 407 13.42 7.55 7.62
N GLU A 408 12.93 6.95 8.71
CA GLU A 408 12.26 5.67 8.70
C GLU A 408 10.77 5.87 8.45
N MET A 409 10.22 5.15 7.46
CA MET A 409 8.79 5.12 7.18
C MET A 409 8.27 3.70 7.42
N ALA A 410 7.32 3.52 8.33
CA ALA A 410 6.72 2.23 8.62
C ALA A 410 5.20 2.29 8.77
N LEU A 411 4.49 1.31 8.21
CA LEU A 411 3.04 1.12 8.35
C LEU A 411 2.78 -0.06 9.29
N VAL A 412 1.82 0.10 10.21
CA VAL A 412 1.49 -0.89 11.23
C VAL A 412 0.06 -1.39 11.02
N TYR A 413 -0.11 -2.70 10.89
CA TYR A 413 -1.38 -3.36 10.63
C TYR A 413 -1.69 -4.41 11.69
N ASP A 414 -2.97 -4.78 11.82
CA ASP A 414 -3.37 -5.93 12.63
C ASP A 414 -2.72 -7.24 12.14
N PHE A 415 -2.22 -8.03 13.08
CA PHE A 415 -1.64 -9.34 12.77
C PHE A 415 -2.72 -10.42 12.71
N MET A 416 -2.91 -11.02 11.53
CA MET A 416 -3.88 -12.09 11.34
C MET A 416 -3.26 -13.46 11.68
N ALA A 417 -3.82 -14.16 12.67
CA ALA A 417 -3.28 -15.42 13.17
C ALA A 417 -4.15 -16.65 12.76
N HIS A 418 -3.75 -17.31 11.66
CA HIS A 418 -4.18 -18.62 11.09
C HIS A 418 -5.56 -18.61 10.38
N ASP A 419 -5.81 -19.24 9.22
CA ASP A 419 -5.05 -20.12 8.31
C ASP A 419 -4.89 -19.46 6.93
N ARG A 420 -3.80 -19.80 6.23
CA ARG A 420 -3.26 -19.24 4.98
C ARG A 420 -2.38 -18.00 5.16
N GLU A 421 -1.29 -18.06 4.40
CA GLU A 421 -0.09 -17.23 4.46
C GLU A 421 -0.33 -15.73 4.59
N ILE A 422 0.68 -15.09 5.18
CA ILE A 422 0.90 -13.65 5.23
C ILE A 422 1.18 -13.17 3.79
N HIS A 423 0.14 -13.13 2.96
CA HIS A 423 0.12 -12.49 1.65
C HIS A 423 -0.83 -11.27 1.62
N ALA A 424 -1.46 -10.94 2.74
CA ALA A 424 -2.42 -9.83 2.84
C ALA A 424 -1.78 -8.57 3.44
N ILE A 425 -0.91 -7.92 2.68
CA ILE A 425 -0.90 -6.44 2.60
C ILE A 425 -0.89 -6.10 1.11
N LYS A 426 -2.00 -6.45 0.44
CA LYS A 426 -2.40 -5.82 -0.81
C LYS A 426 -3.81 -5.27 -0.57
N PRO A 427 -4.11 -4.01 -0.90
CA PRO A 427 -5.46 -3.48 -0.80
C PRO A 427 -6.41 -4.34 -1.66
N THR A 428 -7.46 -4.86 -1.04
CA THR A 428 -8.47 -5.74 -1.65
C THR A 428 -9.22 -5.02 -2.77
N ALA A 429 -8.85 -5.31 -4.03
CA ALA A 429 -9.65 -5.62 -5.23
C ALA A 429 -11.02 -4.96 -5.54
N THR A 430 -11.54 -3.97 -4.82
CA THR A 430 -12.83 -3.32 -5.18
C THR A 430 -12.67 -2.09 -6.06
N VAL A 431 -11.50 -1.45 -6.09
CA VAL A 431 -11.22 -0.29 -6.96
C VAL A 431 -10.75 -0.72 -8.37
N GLN A 432 -10.26 -1.96 -8.52
CA GLN A 432 -9.75 -2.48 -9.80
C GLN A 432 -10.86 -2.93 -10.76
N HIS A 433 -12.00 -3.38 -10.24
CA HIS A 433 -13.11 -3.88 -11.08
C HIS A 433 -13.85 -2.78 -11.85
N LEU A 434 -13.83 -1.54 -11.36
CA LEU A 434 -14.41 -0.38 -12.07
C LEU A 434 -13.47 0.19 -13.14
N LYS A 435 -12.15 0.00 -13.00
CA LYS A 435 -11.16 0.37 -14.04
C LYS A 435 -11.05 -0.67 -15.16
N GLY A 436 -11.29 -1.95 -14.86
CA GLY A 436 -11.23 -3.05 -15.85
C GLY A 436 -12.32 -3.00 -16.91
N LEU A 437 -13.56 -2.66 -16.53
CA LEU A 437 -14.71 -2.66 -17.46
C LEU A 437 -14.64 -1.56 -18.53
N VAL A 438 -13.95 -0.45 -18.27
CA VAL A 438 -13.75 0.62 -19.27
C VAL A 438 -12.58 0.28 -20.21
N GLY A 439 -11.56 -0.44 -19.72
CA GLY A 439 -10.40 -0.87 -20.50
C GLY A 439 -10.69 -2.05 -21.45
N GLU A 440 -11.54 -3.00 -21.07
CA GLU A 440 -11.87 -4.16 -21.92
C GLU A 440 -12.63 -3.76 -23.19
N VAL A 441 -13.53 -2.78 -23.11
CA VAL A 441 -14.30 -2.29 -24.26
C VAL A 441 -13.41 -1.50 -25.23
N ALA A 442 -12.44 -0.73 -24.70
CA ALA A 442 -11.45 0.00 -25.51
C ALA A 442 -10.48 -0.96 -26.21
N ALA A 443 -10.01 -2.01 -25.52
CA ALA A 443 -9.10 -3.01 -26.10
C ALA A 443 -9.77 -3.83 -27.21
N ILE A 444 -11.05 -4.19 -27.05
CA ILE A 444 -11.82 -4.90 -28.10
C ILE A 444 -12.04 -4.00 -29.32
N ALA A 445 -12.34 -2.70 -29.12
CA ALA A 445 -12.47 -1.73 -30.21
C ALA A 445 -11.14 -1.51 -30.95
N PHE A 446 -10.03 -1.42 -30.21
CA PHE A 446 -8.69 -1.25 -30.76
C PHE A 446 -8.22 -2.49 -31.54
N PHE A 447 -8.44 -3.70 -31.01
CA PHE A 447 -8.15 -4.95 -31.74
C PHE A 447 -9.02 -5.10 -33.00
N SER A 448 -10.29 -4.69 -32.93
CA SER A 448 -11.19 -4.70 -34.09
C SER A 448 -10.70 -3.73 -35.19
N LEU A 449 -10.18 -2.57 -34.81
CA LEU A 449 -9.60 -1.59 -35.74
C LEU A 449 -8.28 -2.09 -36.36
N ILE A 450 -7.42 -2.75 -35.58
CA ILE A 450 -6.19 -3.38 -36.09
C ILE A 450 -6.51 -4.50 -37.09
N VAL A 451 -7.49 -5.35 -36.78
CA VAL A 451 -7.92 -6.42 -37.70
C VAL A 451 -8.48 -5.82 -38.99
N LEU A 452 -9.28 -4.75 -38.92
CA LEU A 452 -9.77 -4.04 -40.11
C LEU A 452 -8.64 -3.41 -40.94
N LEU A 453 -7.63 -2.82 -40.30
CA LEU A 453 -6.46 -2.25 -40.99
C LEU A 453 -5.60 -3.34 -41.64
N VAL A 454 -5.38 -4.46 -40.97
CA VAL A 454 -4.64 -5.61 -41.52
C VAL A 454 -5.42 -6.21 -42.70
N LEU A 455 -6.74 -6.37 -42.59
CA LEU A 455 -7.58 -6.84 -43.69
C LEU A 455 -7.59 -5.85 -44.86
N PHE A 456 -7.58 -4.54 -44.60
CA PHE A 456 -7.47 -3.52 -45.65
C PHE A 456 -6.10 -3.56 -46.33
N PHE A 457 -5.01 -3.78 -45.59
CA PHE A 457 -3.66 -3.95 -46.16
C PHE A 457 -3.54 -5.25 -46.95
N ILE A 458 -4.13 -6.34 -46.47
CA ILE A 458 -4.18 -7.61 -47.21
C ILE A 458 -5.05 -7.44 -48.48
N PHE A 459 -6.16 -6.73 -48.42
CA PHE A 459 -7.01 -6.45 -49.58
C PHE A 459 -6.33 -5.50 -50.57
N SER A 460 -5.63 -4.48 -50.09
CA SER A 460 -4.83 -3.54 -50.88
C SER A 460 -3.67 -4.25 -51.59
N THR A 461 -2.90 -5.07 -50.86
CA THR A 461 -1.80 -5.86 -51.44
C THR A 461 -2.31 -6.95 -52.36
N TYR A 462 -3.42 -7.62 -52.04
CA TYR A 462 -4.08 -8.57 -52.92
C TYR A 462 -4.57 -7.91 -54.20
N ARG A 463 -5.18 -6.72 -54.13
CA ARG A 463 -5.66 -5.97 -55.30
C ARG A 463 -4.51 -5.37 -56.12
N HIS A 464 -3.40 -5.00 -55.47
CA HIS A 464 -2.18 -4.56 -56.14
C HIS A 464 -1.45 -5.72 -56.83
N PHE A 465 -1.46 -6.92 -56.23
CA PHE A 465 -0.84 -8.11 -56.78
C PHE A 465 -1.72 -8.79 -57.85
N SER A 466 -3.05 -8.80 -57.69
CA SER A 466 -3.98 -9.34 -58.69
C SER A 466 -4.06 -8.50 -59.96
N HIS A 467 -3.59 -7.25 -59.92
CA HIS A 467 -3.43 -6.41 -61.12
C HIS A 467 -2.04 -6.51 -61.77
N ARG A 468 -1.09 -7.27 -61.20
CA ARG A 468 0.30 -7.34 -61.67
C ARG A 468 0.76 -8.72 -62.13
N SER A 469 -0.15 -9.70 -62.23
CA SER A 469 0.15 -11.01 -62.78
C SER A 469 -0.99 -11.53 -63.64
N VAL A 470 -1.16 -10.90 -64.81
CA VAL A 470 -1.60 -11.58 -66.03
C VAL A 470 -0.53 -11.28 -67.06
N ASP A 471 0.50 -12.13 -67.11
CA ASP A 471 1.04 -12.57 -68.39
C ASP A 471 1.76 -13.91 -68.21
N GLN A 472 1.26 -14.88 -68.96
CA GLN A 472 1.91 -16.14 -69.30
C GLN A 472 3.13 -15.83 -70.22
N GLY A 473 4.16 -16.67 -70.31
CA GLY A 473 4.19 -18.05 -69.88
C GLY A 473 5.52 -18.77 -70.10
N GLU A 474 5.39 -20.09 -69.90
CA GLU A 474 6.21 -21.20 -70.41
C GLU A 474 7.71 -21.22 -70.07
N HIS A 475 8.36 -22.33 -69.74
CA HIS A 475 8.08 -23.77 -69.86
C HIS A 475 9.15 -24.50 -69.01
N GLY A 476 8.90 -25.75 -68.61
CA GLY A 476 9.96 -26.77 -68.58
C GLY A 476 10.35 -27.41 -67.24
N TYR A 477 9.67 -28.53 -66.94
CA TYR A 477 10.25 -29.84 -66.60
C TYR A 477 11.15 -30.09 -65.36
N HIS A 478 10.65 -31.09 -64.60
CA HIS A 478 11.34 -32.26 -64.01
C HIS A 478 11.90 -32.25 -62.56
N THR A 479 11.26 -33.16 -61.79
CA THR A 479 11.82 -34.17 -60.86
C THR A 479 12.24 -33.80 -59.43
N GLY A 480 11.39 -34.23 -58.47
CA GLY A 480 11.77 -35.13 -57.38
C GLY A 480 12.40 -34.55 -56.12
N ARG A 481 11.64 -34.49 -55.01
CA ARG A 481 11.77 -35.39 -53.83
C ARG A 481 10.72 -35.00 -52.76
N LYS A 482 10.13 -36.02 -52.14
CA LYS A 482 9.03 -35.96 -51.16
C LYS A 482 9.27 -34.94 -50.03
N GLY A 483 8.38 -33.95 -49.93
CA GLY A 483 8.24 -33.08 -48.76
C GLY A 483 7.44 -33.78 -47.66
N LEU A 484 7.95 -33.69 -46.43
CA LEU A 484 7.16 -33.84 -45.21
C LEU A 484 6.05 -32.78 -45.28
N ASN A 485 4.79 -33.21 -45.26
CA ASN A 485 3.65 -32.31 -45.17
C ASN A 485 3.72 -31.51 -43.87
N ALA A 486 3.97 -30.22 -43.98
CA ALA A 486 3.64 -29.25 -42.94
C ALA A 486 2.10 -29.19 -42.85
N LEU A 487 1.58 -29.60 -41.69
CA LEU A 487 0.16 -29.55 -41.36
C LEU A 487 -0.36 -28.11 -41.49
N LYS A 488 -1.50 -27.93 -42.17
CA LYS A 488 -2.18 -26.63 -42.29
C LYS A 488 -2.51 -26.08 -40.89
N LYS A 489 -2.37 -24.75 -40.73
CA LYS A 489 -2.52 -23.97 -39.48
C LYS A 489 -3.92 -24.00 -38.83
N SER A 490 -4.83 -24.91 -39.24
CA SER A 490 -6.24 -24.97 -38.81
C SER A 490 -6.64 -26.19 -37.97
N ASP A 491 -5.78 -27.21 -37.81
CA ASP A 491 -6.15 -28.48 -37.16
C ASP A 491 -5.53 -28.69 -35.77
N VAL A 492 -5.01 -27.65 -35.12
CA VAL A 492 -4.42 -27.80 -33.79
C VAL A 492 -5.48 -27.59 -32.69
N PRO A 493 -5.67 -28.55 -31.77
CA PRO A 493 -6.57 -28.37 -30.63
C PRO A 493 -6.12 -27.19 -29.78
N ARG A 494 -7.07 -26.34 -29.41
CA ARG A 494 -6.83 -25.12 -28.63
C ARG A 494 -6.86 -25.38 -27.13
N TYR A 495 -7.54 -26.43 -26.71
CA TYR A 495 -7.73 -26.77 -25.30
C TYR A 495 -7.35 -28.22 -25.03
N ALA A 496 -6.82 -28.47 -23.82
CA ALA A 496 -6.61 -29.79 -23.26
C ALA A 496 -7.38 -29.90 -21.94
N ILE A 497 -8.32 -30.84 -21.86
CA ILE A 497 -9.08 -31.13 -20.64
C ILE A 497 -8.38 -32.28 -19.94
N ILE A 498 -7.74 -31.97 -18.81
CA ILE A 498 -7.05 -32.91 -17.94
C ILE A 498 -8.07 -33.39 -16.90
N ASN A 499 -8.46 -34.66 -16.99
CA ASN A 499 -9.30 -35.29 -15.99
C ASN A 499 -8.41 -35.81 -14.86
N THR A 500 -8.62 -35.34 -13.64
CA THR A 500 -7.85 -35.75 -12.46
C THR A 500 -8.75 -36.46 -11.45
N SER A 501 -8.16 -37.14 -10.45
CA SER A 501 -8.92 -37.69 -9.32
C SER A 501 -9.69 -36.65 -8.50
N LYS A 502 -9.40 -35.36 -8.67
CA LYS A 502 -10.05 -34.25 -7.95
C LYS A 502 -11.04 -33.46 -8.82
N GLY A 503 -11.08 -33.69 -10.13
CA GLY A 503 -11.95 -32.97 -11.05
C GLY A 503 -11.25 -32.63 -12.37
N PHE A 504 -11.92 -31.83 -13.19
CA PHE A 504 -11.46 -31.46 -14.53
C PHE A 504 -10.69 -30.13 -14.51
N ILE A 505 -9.54 -30.11 -15.18
CA ILE A 505 -8.72 -28.91 -15.40
C ILE A 505 -8.65 -28.66 -16.91
N THR A 506 -9.22 -27.56 -17.39
CA THR A 506 -9.15 -27.18 -18.81
C THR A 506 -7.99 -26.22 -19.03
N VAL A 507 -7.03 -26.61 -19.86
CA VAL A 507 -5.84 -25.83 -20.20
C VAL A 507 -5.98 -25.25 -21.61
N GLU A 508 -5.84 -23.92 -21.77
CA GLU A 508 -5.68 -23.26 -23.07
C GLU A 508 -4.22 -23.36 -23.51
N LEU A 509 -3.98 -23.88 -24.71
CA LEU A 509 -2.64 -24.12 -25.26
C LEU A 509 -2.15 -22.91 -26.06
N PHE A 510 -0.92 -22.48 -25.79
CA PHE A 510 -0.27 -21.32 -26.42
C PHE A 510 0.72 -21.74 -27.50
N LYS A 511 0.19 -22.20 -28.65
CA LYS A 511 1.03 -22.66 -29.77
C LYS A 511 1.99 -21.59 -30.29
N ASP A 512 1.55 -20.33 -30.33
CA ASP A 512 2.37 -19.24 -30.88
C ASP A 512 3.61 -18.93 -30.01
N GLY A 513 3.59 -19.26 -28.71
CA GLY A 513 4.71 -19.01 -27.80
C GLY A 513 5.74 -20.14 -27.77
N SER A 514 5.29 -21.39 -27.82
CA SER A 514 6.14 -22.59 -27.66
C SER A 514 5.70 -23.73 -28.60
N PRO A 515 5.79 -23.55 -29.93
CA PRO A 515 5.14 -24.46 -30.90
C PRO A 515 5.64 -25.90 -30.82
N GLU A 516 6.94 -26.11 -30.62
CA GLU A 516 7.55 -27.45 -30.54
C GLU A 516 7.07 -28.22 -29.30
N VAL A 517 6.97 -27.55 -28.15
CA VAL A 517 6.50 -28.16 -26.88
C VAL A 517 5.00 -28.46 -26.93
N VAL A 518 4.20 -27.57 -27.53
CA VAL A 518 2.76 -27.79 -27.69
C VAL A 518 2.50 -28.98 -28.63
N ASP A 519 3.23 -29.09 -29.75
CA ASP A 519 3.06 -30.21 -30.69
C ASP A 519 3.47 -31.55 -30.09
N GLU A 520 4.53 -31.56 -29.27
CA GLU A 520 4.93 -32.74 -28.51
C GLU A 520 3.89 -33.12 -27.44
N PHE A 521 3.40 -32.15 -26.66
CA PHE A 521 2.36 -32.37 -25.66
C PHE A 521 1.10 -32.97 -26.29
N ILE A 522 0.65 -32.42 -27.43
CA ILE A 522 -0.49 -32.94 -28.19
C ILE A 522 -0.25 -34.39 -28.65
N ASN A 523 0.93 -34.69 -29.18
CA ASN A 523 1.29 -36.05 -29.60
C ASN A 523 1.30 -37.04 -28.43
N LEU A 524 1.80 -36.62 -27.25
CA LEU A 524 1.79 -37.43 -26.04
C LEU A 524 0.37 -37.67 -25.50
N CYS A 525 -0.50 -36.66 -25.54
CA CYS A 525 -1.92 -36.79 -25.22
C CYS A 525 -2.61 -37.82 -26.13
N GLN A 526 -2.37 -37.74 -27.45
CA GLN A 526 -2.94 -38.69 -28.42
C GLN A 526 -2.46 -40.13 -28.22
N LYS A 527 -1.23 -40.30 -27.71
CA LYS A 527 -0.67 -41.60 -27.32
C LYS A 527 -1.12 -42.09 -25.94
N GLY A 528 -1.92 -41.30 -25.22
CA GLY A 528 -2.39 -41.63 -23.87
C GLY A 528 -1.29 -41.60 -22.81
N TYR A 529 -0.18 -40.89 -23.04
CA TYR A 529 0.99 -40.87 -22.16
C TYR A 529 0.65 -40.45 -20.72
N PHE A 530 -0.25 -39.47 -20.56
CA PHE A 530 -0.63 -38.93 -19.25
C PHE A 530 -1.64 -39.78 -18.47
N LYS A 531 -2.17 -40.86 -19.07
CA LYS A 531 -3.21 -41.69 -18.48
C LYS A 531 -2.66 -42.49 -17.29
N GLY A 532 -3.16 -42.21 -16.09
CA GLY A 532 -2.74 -42.86 -14.84
C GLY A 532 -1.48 -42.27 -14.19
N MET A 533 -0.96 -41.15 -14.70
CA MET A 533 0.20 -40.48 -14.10
C MET A 533 -0.16 -39.82 -12.76
N GLN A 534 0.76 -39.84 -11.79
CA GLN A 534 0.56 -39.21 -10.49
C GLN A 534 1.26 -37.85 -10.39
N PHE A 535 0.67 -36.95 -9.61
CA PHE A 535 1.36 -35.77 -9.11
C PHE A 535 2.25 -36.21 -7.96
N HIS A 536 3.54 -36.43 -8.26
CA HIS A 536 4.49 -36.95 -7.28
C HIS A 536 5.11 -35.85 -6.41
N ARG A 537 4.85 -34.57 -6.75
CA ARG A 537 5.29 -33.43 -5.95
C ARG A 537 4.28 -32.29 -6.00
N VAL A 538 3.84 -31.84 -4.84
CA VAL A 538 2.89 -30.74 -4.64
C VAL A 538 3.47 -29.78 -3.60
N ILE A 539 3.91 -28.61 -4.04
CA ILE A 539 4.47 -27.56 -3.17
C ILE A 539 3.51 -26.38 -3.16
N LYS A 540 2.96 -26.07 -1.98
CA LYS A 540 2.02 -24.97 -1.77
C LYS A 540 2.64 -23.62 -2.18
N ASN A 541 1.86 -22.81 -2.87
CA ASN A 541 2.20 -21.51 -3.46
C ASN A 541 3.43 -21.56 -4.38
N TYR A 542 3.66 -22.72 -5.00
CA TYR A 542 4.78 -22.94 -5.89
C TYR A 542 4.37 -23.75 -7.12
N VAL A 543 4.41 -25.08 -7.05
CA VAL A 543 4.19 -25.91 -8.24
C VAL A 543 3.61 -27.27 -7.90
N ILE A 544 2.72 -27.72 -8.79
CA ILE A 544 2.28 -29.11 -8.88
C ILE A 544 3.03 -29.75 -10.03
N GLN A 545 3.75 -30.83 -9.76
CA GLN A 545 4.56 -31.56 -10.73
C GLN A 545 4.01 -32.98 -10.92
N GLY A 546 3.68 -33.31 -12.16
CA GLY A 546 3.31 -34.65 -12.63
C GLY A 546 4.32 -35.15 -13.64
N GLY A 547 4.70 -36.42 -13.56
CA GLY A 547 5.82 -36.96 -14.34
C GLY A 547 6.07 -38.43 -14.04
N ASP A 548 6.89 -39.09 -14.85
CA ASP A 548 7.31 -40.47 -14.59
C ASP A 548 8.26 -40.50 -13.38
N ILE A 549 7.94 -41.33 -12.38
CA ILE A 549 8.67 -41.48 -11.11
C ILE A 549 10.05 -42.14 -11.31
N HIS A 550 10.31 -42.74 -12.48
CA HIS A 550 11.58 -43.41 -12.77
C HIS A 550 12.81 -42.49 -12.92
N SER A 551 12.66 -41.16 -12.78
CA SER A 551 13.76 -40.17 -12.79
C SER A 551 14.32 -39.84 -11.40
N LEU A 552 14.46 -40.83 -10.51
CA LEU A 552 15.22 -40.71 -9.24
C LEU A 552 16.73 -40.60 -9.54
N GLY A 553 17.15 -39.43 -10.01
CA GLY A 553 18.52 -39.19 -10.47
C GLY A 553 18.85 -37.71 -10.60
N ALA A 554 18.55 -36.95 -9.56
CA ALA A 554 19.21 -35.74 -9.08
C ALA A 554 18.32 -35.17 -7.97
N GLN A 555 18.82 -35.13 -6.72
CA GLN A 555 18.34 -34.13 -5.78
C GLN A 555 18.64 -32.77 -6.41
N GLU A 556 17.69 -32.20 -7.15
CA GLU A 556 17.92 -30.90 -7.78
C GLU A 556 17.97 -29.83 -6.68
N GLU A 557 19.16 -29.24 -6.61
CA GLU A 557 19.74 -28.25 -5.70
C GLU A 557 18.93 -26.94 -5.53
N TRP A 558 17.71 -26.88 -6.06
CA TRP A 558 16.88 -25.67 -6.10
C TRP A 558 16.12 -25.41 -4.79
N THR A 559 16.12 -26.35 -3.85
CA THR A 559 15.45 -26.23 -2.55
C THR A 559 16.37 -25.72 -1.43
N PHE A 560 17.66 -25.44 -1.70
CA PHE A 560 18.60 -24.94 -0.69
C PHE A 560 19.35 -23.67 -1.14
N ARG A 561 19.17 -22.61 -0.34
CA ARG A 561 19.92 -21.34 -0.27
C ARG A 561 19.52 -20.22 -1.24
N GLY A 562 19.22 -19.07 -0.62
CA GLY A 562 19.34 -17.77 -1.24
C GLY A 562 20.77 -17.42 -1.59
N LYS A 563 20.94 -16.81 -2.77
CA LYS A 563 22.06 -15.95 -3.11
C LYS A 563 21.61 -14.88 -4.09
N VAL A 564 22.04 -13.67 -3.78
CA VAL A 564 21.92 -12.42 -4.52
C VAL A 564 22.41 -12.57 -5.96
N TYR A 565 21.60 -12.10 -6.93
CA TYR A 565 22.10 -11.62 -8.21
C TYR A 565 21.36 -10.35 -8.64
N SER A 566 22.16 -9.38 -9.05
CA SER A 566 21.79 -8.10 -9.62
C SER A 566 21.44 -8.22 -11.10
N GLN A 567 20.40 -7.48 -11.51
CA GLN A 567 20.16 -6.92 -12.86
C GLN A 567 20.21 -7.88 -14.07
N LEU A 568 19.06 -8.22 -14.66
CA LEU A 568 18.58 -7.69 -15.96
C LEU A 568 17.32 -8.45 -16.44
N ASP A 569 16.50 -7.70 -17.19
CA ASP A 569 15.57 -8.09 -18.25
C ASP A 569 14.09 -8.46 -18.03
N GLN A 570 13.30 -7.82 -18.89
CA GLN A 570 11.85 -7.73 -18.99
C GLN A 570 11.23 -8.99 -19.61
N SER A 571 10.13 -9.51 -19.04
CA SER A 571 9.09 -10.22 -19.81
C SER A 571 7.81 -10.48 -19.00
N THR A 572 6.67 -10.31 -19.65
CA THR A 572 5.27 -10.47 -19.21
C THR A 572 4.84 -11.92 -18.88
N LYS A 573 5.56 -12.64 -18.02
CA LYS A 573 5.32 -14.09 -17.79
C LYS A 573 5.13 -14.48 -16.31
N HIS A 574 4.34 -13.75 -15.53
CA HIS A 574 4.17 -14.05 -14.10
C HIS A 574 2.70 -14.10 -13.67
N GLU A 575 1.95 -15.04 -14.23
CA GLU A 575 0.60 -15.36 -13.77
C GLU A 575 0.58 -16.73 -13.05
N ALA A 576 -0.30 -16.89 -12.07
CA ALA A 576 -0.61 -18.20 -11.50
C ALA A 576 -1.38 -19.04 -12.52
N PHE A 577 -1.43 -20.35 -12.31
CA PHE A 577 -2.13 -21.31 -13.18
C PHE A 577 -1.55 -21.43 -14.58
N MET A 578 -0.24 -21.25 -14.70
CA MET A 578 0.48 -21.48 -15.95
C MET A 578 0.92 -22.93 -16.02
N VAL A 579 0.84 -23.51 -17.22
CA VAL A 579 1.20 -24.90 -17.49
C VAL A 579 2.49 -24.94 -18.31
N GLY A 580 3.45 -25.73 -17.87
CA GLY A 580 4.77 -25.79 -18.47
C GLY A 580 5.45 -27.16 -18.35
N THR A 581 6.65 -27.24 -18.93
CA THR A 581 7.55 -28.39 -18.84
C THR A 581 8.99 -27.91 -18.58
N SER A 582 9.89 -28.77 -18.09
CA SER A 582 11.29 -28.39 -17.81
C SER A 582 12.08 -28.06 -19.09
N LYS A 583 13.00 -27.08 -19.01
CA LYS A 583 13.90 -26.67 -20.11
C LYS A 583 15.15 -27.52 -20.26
N THR A 584 15.53 -28.32 -19.26
CA THR A 584 16.78 -29.11 -19.31
C THR A 584 16.73 -30.11 -20.46
N LYS A 585 17.83 -30.21 -21.22
CA LYS A 585 17.96 -31.11 -22.39
C LYS A 585 17.44 -32.50 -22.05
N ARG A 586 16.42 -32.94 -22.80
CA ARG A 586 15.72 -34.21 -22.66
C ARG A 586 16.57 -35.38 -23.17
N ASP A 587 17.70 -35.61 -22.52
CA ASP A 587 18.38 -36.89 -22.67
C ASP A 587 17.66 -37.89 -21.74
N SER A 588 16.70 -38.62 -22.30
CA SER A 588 16.05 -39.83 -21.76
C SER A 588 15.03 -39.74 -20.60
N LYS A 589 14.63 -38.55 -20.11
CA LYS A 589 13.87 -38.41 -18.83
C LYS A 589 12.33 -38.23 -18.90
N GLY A 590 11.68 -38.42 -20.05
CA GLY A 590 10.20 -38.30 -20.15
C GLY A 590 9.67 -36.86 -20.11
N PHE A 591 8.35 -36.68 -20.33
CA PHE A 591 7.70 -35.36 -20.32
C PHE A 591 7.11 -35.06 -18.93
N GLU A 592 7.66 -34.06 -18.26
CA GLU A 592 7.15 -33.55 -16.98
C GLU A 592 6.16 -32.42 -17.20
N LEU A 593 5.03 -32.48 -16.50
CA LEU A 593 3.97 -31.49 -16.48
C LEU A 593 4.06 -30.69 -15.19
N PHE A 594 4.23 -29.38 -15.31
CA PHE A 594 4.20 -28.44 -14.21
C PHE A 594 2.97 -27.54 -14.31
N ILE A 595 2.28 -27.35 -13.19
CA ILE A 595 1.20 -26.35 -13.05
C ILE A 595 1.63 -25.41 -11.93
N THR A 596 1.79 -24.12 -12.23
CA THR A 596 2.10 -23.12 -11.21
C THR A 596 0.85 -22.75 -10.45
N THR A 597 0.95 -22.62 -9.12
CA THR A 597 -0.17 -22.18 -8.27
C THR A 597 -0.01 -20.75 -7.79
N ALA A 598 1.18 -20.17 -7.93
CA ALA A 598 1.49 -18.76 -7.69
C ALA A 598 2.39 -18.16 -8.79
N PRO A 599 2.48 -16.82 -8.92
CA PRO A 599 3.44 -16.17 -9.80
C PRO A 599 4.88 -16.41 -9.33
N ILE A 600 5.68 -17.14 -10.13
CA ILE A 600 7.05 -17.50 -9.74
C ILE A 600 8.05 -17.05 -10.80
N PRO A 601 8.71 -15.89 -10.59
CA PRO A 601 9.66 -15.36 -11.56
C PRO A 601 10.89 -16.24 -11.82
N ASP A 602 11.39 -16.88 -10.78
CA ASP A 602 12.62 -17.69 -10.82
C ASP A 602 12.48 -18.99 -11.64
N LEU A 603 11.24 -19.42 -11.93
CA LEU A 603 10.95 -20.60 -12.75
C LEU A 603 10.95 -20.28 -14.24
N ASN A 604 10.85 -19.01 -14.65
CA ASN A 604 10.77 -18.65 -16.08
C ASN A 604 12.05 -18.95 -16.84
N GLU A 605 13.20 -18.94 -16.17
CA GLU A 605 14.47 -19.35 -16.76
C GLU A 605 14.62 -20.87 -16.86
N LYS A 606 13.80 -21.64 -16.12
CA LYS A 606 13.89 -23.11 -15.97
C LYS A 606 12.73 -23.89 -16.61
N LEU A 607 11.56 -23.29 -16.81
CA LEU A 607 10.36 -23.91 -17.39
C LEU A 607 10.00 -23.30 -18.75
N THR A 608 9.61 -24.14 -19.71
CA THR A 608 8.94 -23.72 -20.95
C THR A 608 7.44 -23.76 -20.73
N LEU A 609 6.83 -22.60 -20.56
CA LEU A 609 5.37 -22.46 -20.46
C LEU A 609 4.74 -22.67 -21.85
N PHE A 610 3.66 -23.47 -21.88
CA PHE A 610 2.97 -23.82 -23.12
C PHE A 610 1.44 -23.72 -23.01
N GLY A 611 0.90 -23.38 -21.84
CA GLY A 611 -0.53 -23.11 -21.68
C GLY A 611 -0.87 -22.42 -20.37
N ARG A 612 -2.17 -22.17 -20.17
CA ARG A 612 -2.74 -21.67 -18.91
C ARG A 612 -4.02 -22.43 -18.56
N VAL A 613 -4.36 -22.53 -17.28
CA VAL A 613 -5.65 -23.09 -16.85
C VAL A 613 -6.76 -22.08 -17.15
N ALA A 614 -7.64 -22.43 -18.08
CA ALA A 614 -8.81 -21.66 -18.45
C ALA A 614 -10.02 -21.94 -17.55
N LYS A 615 -10.19 -23.20 -17.08
CA LYS A 615 -11.23 -23.62 -16.12
C LYS A 615 -10.69 -24.70 -15.19
N GLY A 616 -11.21 -24.79 -13.96
CA GLY A 616 -10.77 -25.78 -12.97
C GLY A 616 -9.64 -25.28 -12.06
N GLN A 617 -9.52 -23.96 -11.86
CA GLN A 617 -8.55 -23.36 -10.94
C GLN A 617 -8.82 -23.79 -9.48
N ASP A 618 -10.09 -23.98 -9.12
CA ASP A 618 -10.53 -24.58 -7.87
C ASP A 618 -10.03 -26.02 -7.69
N VAL A 619 -10.06 -26.84 -8.76
CA VAL A 619 -9.50 -28.20 -8.76
C VAL A 619 -7.98 -28.17 -8.59
N VAL A 620 -7.28 -27.24 -9.26
CA VAL A 620 -5.83 -27.05 -9.09
C VAL A 620 -5.50 -26.71 -7.63
N GLN A 621 -6.26 -25.82 -7.00
CA GLN A 621 -6.11 -25.47 -5.59
C GLN A 621 -6.46 -26.64 -4.66
N GLU A 622 -7.46 -27.45 -5.00
CA GLU A 622 -7.78 -28.65 -4.21
C GLU A 622 -6.64 -29.69 -4.26
N ILE A 623 -6.01 -29.85 -5.43
CA ILE A 623 -4.81 -30.71 -5.58
C ILE A 623 -3.63 -30.13 -4.80
N GLU A 624 -3.48 -28.80 -4.75
CA GLU A 624 -2.43 -28.14 -3.98
C GLU A 624 -2.59 -28.31 -2.46
N GLU A 625 -3.83 -28.32 -1.96
CA GLU A 625 -4.13 -28.39 -0.53
C GLU A 625 -4.05 -29.80 0.05
N VAL A 626 -3.72 -30.82 -0.75
CA VAL A 626 -3.56 -32.19 -0.25
C VAL A 626 -2.41 -32.31 0.73
N ASP A 627 -2.58 -33.15 1.75
CA ASP A 627 -1.51 -33.43 2.71
C ASP A 627 -0.32 -34.09 2.01
N THR A 628 0.86 -33.48 2.14
CA THR A 628 2.12 -34.02 1.62
C THR A 628 3.04 -34.48 2.75
N ASP A 629 4.02 -35.33 2.41
CA ASP A 629 5.09 -35.74 3.31
C ASP A 629 6.27 -34.74 3.32
N GLU A 630 7.35 -35.07 4.02
CA GLU A 630 8.56 -34.23 4.11
C GLU A 630 9.27 -34.01 2.76
N HIS A 631 8.93 -34.79 1.73
CA HIS A 631 9.45 -34.67 0.36
C HIS A 631 8.45 -34.01 -0.60
N TYR A 632 7.37 -33.42 -0.06
CA TYR A 632 6.28 -32.81 -0.81
C TYR A 632 5.48 -33.80 -1.68
N GLN A 633 5.53 -35.10 -1.38
CA GLN A 633 4.76 -36.11 -2.08
C GLN A 633 3.36 -36.24 -1.44
N PRO A 634 2.26 -36.22 -2.22
CA PRO A 634 0.90 -36.40 -1.67
C PRO A 634 0.74 -37.73 -0.91
N LYS A 635 0.30 -37.66 0.35
CA LYS A 635 0.01 -38.84 1.19
C LYS A 635 -1.13 -39.67 0.64
N THR A 636 -2.11 -39.00 0.04
CA THR A 636 -3.17 -39.64 -0.74
C THR A 636 -2.83 -39.49 -2.23
N PRO A 637 -2.77 -40.57 -3.02
CA PRO A 637 -2.44 -40.49 -4.44
C PRO A 637 -3.41 -39.59 -5.20
N VAL A 638 -2.87 -38.58 -5.88
CA VAL A 638 -3.62 -37.70 -6.78
C VAL A 638 -2.97 -37.79 -8.15
N GLY A 639 -3.78 -37.99 -9.19
CA GLY A 639 -3.25 -38.24 -10.53
C GLY A 639 -4.20 -37.90 -11.66
N ILE A 640 -3.65 -37.93 -12.85
CA ILE A 640 -4.31 -37.69 -14.13
C ILE A 640 -4.94 -39.02 -14.58
N MET A 641 -6.27 -39.02 -14.71
CA MET A 641 -7.03 -40.16 -15.20
C MET A 641 -6.95 -40.28 -16.71
N ASP A 642 -7.15 -39.17 -17.43
CA ASP A 642 -6.94 -39.04 -18.88
C ASP A 642 -6.81 -37.57 -19.29
N VAL A 643 -6.45 -37.32 -20.56
CA VAL A 643 -6.40 -35.99 -21.16
C VAL A 643 -7.11 -36.00 -22.52
N LYS A 644 -8.07 -35.11 -22.71
CA LYS A 644 -8.83 -34.94 -23.96
C LYS A 644 -8.49 -33.63 -24.65
N LEU A 645 -8.32 -33.64 -25.97
CA LEU A 645 -7.98 -32.47 -26.77
C LEU A 645 -9.23 -31.92 -27.50
N GLU A 646 -9.47 -30.61 -27.41
CA GLU A 646 -10.64 -29.95 -28.01
C GLU A 646 -10.27 -28.63 -28.71
N HIS A 647 -11.07 -28.24 -29.71
CA HIS A 647 -10.88 -26.97 -30.44
C HIS A 647 -11.68 -25.81 -29.84
N LYS A 648 -12.74 -26.10 -29.09
CA LYS A 648 -13.63 -25.14 -28.42
C LYS A 648 -14.10 -25.75 -27.11
N ILE A 649 -14.38 -24.91 -26.12
CA ILE A 649 -14.96 -25.29 -24.82
C ILE A 649 -16.48 -25.24 -24.91
#